data_AF-A0A2H0H969-F1
#
_entry.id   AF-A0A2H0H969-F1
#
_cell.length_a   1.000
_cell.length_b   1.000
_cell.length_c   1.000
_cell.angle_alpha   90.00
_cell.angle_beta   90.00
_cell.angle_gamma   90.00
#
_symmetry.space_group_name_H-M   'P 1'
#
loop_
_entity.id
_entity.type
_entity.pdbx_description
1 polymer ?
#
loop_
_entity_poly.entity_id
_entity_poly.type
_entity_poly.pdbx_seq_one_letter_code
_entity_poly.pdbx_strand_id
1 'polypeptide(L)'
;MTQIIITKQLETEIRQFLDNYWALYLEGDLQTWSTFLTDDYKNIGGTEEEIWNSKQEIMDYSTAIMGQMVGVASLRNKKTEVFSLTPYVLAHEFADMYIKIENSWVFYGKFRLSSIIQKSTKGWQVVHQHGSYPDSKAGQGETFAFDKISAENRELKDAVKRRTVELENKNRELEIEAALEKVRSSALAMNEPADMVEVCRVISNQLILLGVTDIRNVQTAIINEQKGTYLNYQYFAAYKEGVIEETDYNLHPTSFAMVQEMKKSAHTTFSGSMEGLELNTFREWRKQYNQFPDPLLDEVDSIHYYFYSIGQGGLGLSTYKSLSEEGLEIFKRYHNVFTLAYRRFIDIELAFTQAREAQIEAAVERVRAQSMAMYQTTDLHKVNEEVLNQLYKLKVDGLTGVSIYLVDEYDTVTIWDLSSPGNMSIPNSYSIKYDAKKYPVMGEWVEIWKTTHEDYFVLDAPKEKLIKAVEEFKEIHPEMAIKFKNAIESGSLIHQWNPVGRLSDGVLSIDLMNPPSEDTKTIVIKMAGAFNMAYQRFLDLQKAEAQTREAQIEAALERVRTRSLAMHKTDELQRVIQTVHQELLNLNISISGGSFIAINSEIETEIHCWGSGGTADTSEQVHIPYFDKPFYTNLIKGIKTGPGFFTEEYTQKEKEEFFKFLFKHEPWSKLDSKQKNETLSSPGGYTRSCCVSQHSSIFIINHFGEKFSEADNDILKRFARVFEQTYTRFLDLQKAEAQAREAQIELSLERIRSHVTAMQESSELLDIVVMMRNEFVTLGHEAHYFWHMRWLPEKYEKAMTSGDGTRIGMVMTLPRHIHGDIQTVADWEKSDKPTFVLAMDTENAVDYVHKMISLGDFEIVDHNAPILDDIRHIGGLTFVMARTTHGEIGFSLPGDVPNPPAAAVDALARFAGVFDLAYKRFEDLKTAEKDLIEIKAAKQNAEEALLELKATQSQLIQSEKMASLGELTAGIAHEIQNPLNFVNNFSEVNTELIDELSEEVDKGNLDEVKAIARDIKENEQKINHHGKRADAIVKGMLQHSRSSSGVKEPTDINALADEYLRLAYHGLRAKDKSFNATMKTDFDGTVGKINVIPQDIGRVILNLITNAFYAVDEKKKSGIEGYEPTVSVSTKLVIPLSGGLRGVQISVKDNGSGIPDSVKDKIFQPFFTTKPTGEGTGLGLSLSFEIINAHGGAFKVETKEGEGSEFIIQLPIDAI
;
A
#
# COMPACT_ATOMS: atom_id res chain seq x y z
N MET A 1 13.32 -55.05 104.60
CA MET A 1 12.48 -56.12 104.05
C MET A 1 13.11 -56.54 102.73
N THR A 2 13.43 -57.81 102.59
CA THR A 2 14.15 -58.37 101.43
C THR A 2 13.28 -58.23 100.18
N GLN A 3 13.82 -57.63 99.11
CA GLN A 3 13.12 -57.44 97.84
C GLN A 3 12.79 -58.81 97.23
N ILE A 4 11.51 -59.08 96.93
CA ILE A 4 11.10 -60.33 96.29
C ILE A 4 11.63 -60.34 94.85
N ILE A 5 12.53 -61.26 94.52
CA ILE A 5 13.04 -61.43 93.16
C ILE A 5 12.18 -62.48 92.46
N ILE A 6 11.55 -62.11 91.32
CA ILE A 6 10.76 -63.05 90.53
C ILE A 6 11.70 -64.02 89.82
N THR A 7 11.83 -65.23 90.36
CA THR A 7 12.52 -66.34 89.71
C THR A 7 11.51 -67.13 88.87
N LYS A 8 11.98 -67.86 87.85
CA LYS A 8 11.10 -68.77 87.07
C LYS A 8 10.34 -69.76 87.96
N GLN A 9 10.96 -70.22 89.04
CA GLN A 9 10.33 -71.14 89.98
C GLN A 9 9.17 -70.47 90.74
N LEU A 10 9.33 -69.22 91.19
CA LEU A 10 8.27 -68.45 91.82
C LEU A 10 7.14 -68.13 90.83
N GLU A 11 7.48 -67.79 89.59
CA GLU A 11 6.49 -67.55 88.54
C GLU A 11 5.64 -68.81 88.26
N THR A 12 6.27 -69.98 88.18
CA THR A 12 5.55 -71.26 88.05
C THR A 12 4.68 -71.55 89.26
N GLU A 13 5.16 -71.28 90.48
CA GLU A 13 4.39 -71.46 91.72
C GLU A 13 3.13 -70.57 91.74
N ILE A 14 3.25 -69.30 91.34
CA ILE A 14 2.12 -68.35 91.27
C ILE A 14 1.13 -68.71 90.15
N ARG A 15 1.61 -69.14 88.98
CA ARG A 15 0.75 -69.62 87.88
C ARG A 15 -0.09 -70.82 88.32
N GLN A 16 0.55 -71.82 88.93
CA GLN A 16 -0.15 -73.02 89.36
C GLN A 16 -1.14 -72.74 90.50
N PHE A 17 -0.81 -71.80 91.38
CA PHE A 17 -1.74 -71.28 92.38
C PHE A 17 -2.99 -70.66 91.74
N LEU A 18 -2.83 -69.78 90.74
CA LEU A 18 -3.95 -69.13 90.06
C LEU A 18 -4.74 -70.07 89.15
N ASP A 19 -4.13 -71.11 88.58
CA ASP A 19 -4.85 -72.13 87.82
C ASP A 19 -5.76 -72.95 88.73
N ASN A 20 -5.29 -73.34 89.92
CA ASN A 20 -6.13 -73.99 90.93
C ASN A 20 -7.24 -73.05 91.44
N TYR A 21 -6.94 -71.76 91.61
CA TYR A 21 -7.92 -70.74 91.97
C TYR A 21 -9.08 -70.70 90.97
N TRP A 22 -8.78 -70.62 89.66
CA TRP A 22 -9.81 -70.58 88.62
C TRP A 22 -10.54 -71.90 88.42
N ALA A 23 -9.85 -73.03 88.58
CA ALA A 23 -10.48 -74.35 88.50
C ALA A 23 -11.59 -74.48 89.56
N LEU A 24 -11.27 -74.19 90.83
CA LEU A 24 -12.25 -74.23 91.92
C LEU A 24 -13.38 -73.24 91.73
N TYR A 25 -13.07 -72.02 91.25
CA TYR A 25 -14.11 -71.01 90.97
C TYR A 25 -15.06 -71.47 89.87
N LEU A 26 -14.56 -71.95 88.73
CA LEU A 26 -15.38 -72.37 87.58
C LEU A 26 -16.10 -73.71 87.80
N GLU A 27 -15.61 -74.55 88.70
CA GLU A 27 -16.30 -75.76 89.17
C GLU A 27 -17.39 -75.45 90.21
N GLY A 28 -17.40 -74.23 90.76
CA GLY A 28 -18.39 -73.76 91.74
C GLY A 28 -18.10 -74.16 93.19
N ASP A 29 -16.91 -74.66 93.51
CA ASP A 29 -16.49 -74.93 94.89
C ASP A 29 -16.01 -73.63 95.57
N LEU A 30 -16.96 -72.75 95.84
CA LEU A 30 -16.70 -71.44 96.44
C LEU A 30 -16.21 -71.54 97.88
N GLN A 31 -16.57 -72.60 98.61
CA GLN A 31 -16.16 -72.77 100.00
C GLN A 31 -14.65 -73.02 100.09
N THR A 32 -14.11 -73.92 99.26
CA THR A 32 -12.66 -74.14 99.18
C THR A 32 -11.96 -72.95 98.53
N TRP A 33 -12.53 -72.39 97.46
CA TRP A 33 -11.97 -71.22 96.79
C TRP A 33 -11.77 -70.02 97.73
N SER A 34 -12.71 -69.77 98.65
CA SER A 34 -12.61 -68.69 99.64
C SER A 34 -11.34 -68.77 100.49
N THR A 35 -10.74 -69.96 100.67
CA THR A 35 -9.50 -70.12 101.45
C THR A 35 -8.28 -69.50 100.77
N PHE A 36 -8.33 -69.29 99.45
CA PHE A 36 -7.31 -68.60 98.66
C PHE A 36 -7.35 -67.08 98.85
N LEU A 37 -8.39 -66.55 99.50
CA LEU A 37 -8.54 -65.11 99.77
C LEU A 37 -8.13 -64.78 101.21
N THR A 38 -7.46 -63.64 101.41
CA THR A 38 -7.18 -63.11 102.75
C THR A 38 -8.45 -62.58 103.41
N ASP A 39 -8.45 -62.45 104.73
CA ASP A 39 -9.65 -62.02 105.46
C ASP A 39 -10.00 -60.54 105.20
N ASP A 40 -9.03 -59.74 104.79
CA ASP A 40 -9.14 -58.34 104.36
C ASP A 40 -9.27 -58.16 102.83
N TYR A 41 -9.65 -59.21 102.11
CA TYR A 41 -9.71 -59.21 100.65
C TYR A 41 -10.66 -58.15 100.06
N LYS A 42 -10.22 -57.54 98.96
CA LYS A 42 -11.02 -56.59 98.16
C LYS A 42 -11.02 -56.93 96.68
N ASN A 43 -12.14 -56.76 96.00
CA ASN A 43 -12.25 -56.95 94.55
C ASN A 43 -12.94 -55.77 93.87
N ILE A 44 -12.44 -55.39 92.70
CA ILE A 44 -13.09 -54.42 91.81
C ILE A 44 -13.38 -55.13 90.49
N GLY A 45 -14.65 -55.26 90.13
CA GLY A 45 -15.11 -55.82 88.86
C GLY A 45 -14.95 -54.86 87.68
N GLY A 46 -15.67 -55.17 86.60
CA GLY A 46 -15.53 -54.48 85.31
C GLY A 46 -16.41 -53.23 85.18
N THR A 47 -17.31 -52.97 86.12
CA THR A 47 -18.26 -51.85 86.13
C THR A 47 -18.16 -51.02 87.42
N GLU A 48 -18.63 -49.76 87.42
CA GLU A 48 -18.48 -48.84 88.58
C GLU A 48 -19.20 -49.33 89.86
N GLU A 49 -20.21 -50.20 89.74
CA GLU A 49 -20.99 -50.73 90.87
C GLU A 49 -20.39 -52.03 91.46
N GLU A 50 -19.41 -52.64 90.80
CA GLU A 50 -18.78 -53.89 91.22
C GLU A 50 -17.56 -53.64 92.10
N ILE A 51 -17.77 -53.12 93.31
CA ILE A 51 -16.70 -52.93 94.30
C ILE A 51 -17.04 -53.71 95.57
N TRP A 52 -16.34 -54.82 95.77
CA TRP A 52 -16.49 -55.66 96.96
C TRP A 52 -15.35 -55.36 97.94
N ASN A 53 -15.72 -54.80 99.10
CA ASN A 53 -14.77 -54.30 100.09
C ASN A 53 -14.44 -55.31 101.19
N SER A 54 -15.10 -56.47 101.19
CA SER A 54 -14.82 -57.57 102.10
C SER A 54 -14.90 -58.93 101.42
N LYS A 55 -14.24 -59.91 102.03
CA LYS A 55 -14.31 -61.33 101.61
C LYS A 55 -15.74 -61.89 101.61
N GLN A 56 -16.62 -61.44 102.50
CA GLN A 56 -18.00 -61.92 102.54
C GLN A 56 -18.82 -61.39 101.36
N GLU A 57 -18.64 -60.12 101.00
CA GLU A 57 -19.36 -59.49 99.88
C GLU A 57 -19.07 -60.17 98.54
N ILE A 58 -17.81 -60.52 98.25
CA ILE A 58 -17.48 -61.25 97.03
C ILE A 58 -18.03 -62.67 97.05
N MET A 59 -18.06 -63.34 98.21
CA MET A 59 -18.60 -64.69 98.36
C MET A 59 -20.10 -64.73 98.07
N ASP A 60 -20.84 -63.73 98.55
CA ASP A 60 -22.28 -63.62 98.32
C ASP A 60 -22.58 -63.37 96.82
N TYR A 61 -21.81 -62.49 96.17
CA TYR A 61 -21.93 -62.24 94.73
C TYR A 61 -21.59 -63.47 93.89
N SER A 62 -20.43 -64.09 94.13
CA SER A 62 -20.01 -65.29 93.40
C SER A 62 -21.03 -66.42 93.55
N THR A 63 -21.64 -66.58 94.73
CA THR A 63 -22.70 -67.56 94.96
C THR A 63 -23.95 -67.25 94.13
N ALA A 64 -24.33 -65.97 94.01
CA ALA A 64 -25.50 -65.56 93.24
C ALA A 64 -25.35 -65.80 91.72
N ILE A 65 -24.14 -65.65 91.16
CA ILE A 65 -23.89 -65.80 89.71
C ILE A 65 -23.43 -67.20 89.30
N MET A 66 -23.11 -68.09 90.25
CA MET A 66 -22.44 -69.36 89.96
C MET A 66 -23.20 -70.25 88.96
N GLY A 67 -24.54 -70.23 89.02
CA GLY A 67 -25.41 -70.97 88.09
C GLY A 67 -25.30 -70.53 86.63
N GLN A 68 -24.78 -69.32 86.35
CA GLN A 68 -24.54 -68.81 85.00
C GLN A 68 -23.08 -69.03 84.53
N MET A 69 -22.20 -69.47 85.43
CA MET A 69 -20.76 -69.66 85.18
C MET A 69 -20.41 -71.15 85.00
N VAL A 70 -20.87 -72.03 85.91
CA VAL A 70 -20.52 -73.47 85.90
C VAL A 70 -21.03 -74.14 84.63
N GLY A 71 -20.13 -74.74 83.84
CA GLY A 71 -20.47 -75.50 82.64
C GLY A 71 -20.94 -74.67 81.43
N VAL A 72 -21.07 -73.34 81.59
CA VAL A 72 -21.56 -72.41 80.55
C VAL A 72 -20.44 -71.46 80.09
N ALA A 73 -19.53 -71.08 80.98
CA ALA A 73 -18.37 -70.25 80.67
C ALA A 73 -17.06 -71.07 80.68
N SER A 74 -16.13 -70.72 79.79
CA SER A 74 -14.80 -71.32 79.74
C SER A 74 -13.75 -70.28 79.40
N LEU A 75 -12.70 -70.21 80.21
CA LEU A 75 -11.51 -69.40 79.93
C LEU A 75 -10.52 -70.23 79.13
N ARG A 76 -10.15 -69.74 77.93
CA ARG A 76 -9.19 -70.38 77.02
C ARG A 76 -8.03 -69.44 76.74
N ASN A 77 -6.92 -69.99 76.24
CA ASN A 77 -5.72 -69.22 75.87
C ASN A 77 -5.16 -68.34 77.00
N LYS A 78 -5.18 -68.85 78.24
CA LYS A 78 -4.78 -68.09 79.43
C LYS A 78 -3.28 -67.77 79.44
N LYS A 79 -2.93 -66.52 79.68
CA LYS A 79 -1.56 -66.02 79.85
C LYS A 79 -1.44 -65.21 81.14
N THR A 80 -0.62 -65.69 82.07
CA THR A 80 -0.28 -64.96 83.31
C THR A 80 1.03 -64.20 83.15
N GLU A 81 1.17 -63.04 83.77
CA GLU A 81 2.40 -62.27 83.87
C GLU A 81 2.60 -61.86 85.34
N VAL A 82 3.76 -62.16 85.91
CA VAL A 82 4.03 -62.02 87.36
C VAL A 82 5.10 -60.96 87.60
N PHE A 83 4.81 -60.02 88.49
CA PHE A 83 5.63 -58.84 88.80
C PHE A 83 5.94 -58.78 90.29
N SER A 84 7.13 -58.29 90.65
CA SER A 84 7.50 -58.07 92.06
C SER A 84 6.87 -56.78 92.58
N LEU A 85 6.18 -56.87 93.71
CA LEU A 85 5.60 -55.73 94.43
C LEU A 85 5.87 -55.88 95.93
N THR A 86 7.14 -55.87 96.36
CA THR A 86 7.53 -56.23 97.74
C THR A 86 6.75 -55.44 98.81
N PRO A 87 6.12 -56.08 99.81
CA PRO A 87 6.21 -57.51 100.18
C PRO A 87 5.24 -58.47 99.47
N TYR A 88 4.51 -58.01 98.45
CA TYR A 88 3.53 -58.74 97.63
C TYR A 88 4.09 -59.18 96.26
N VAL A 89 3.28 -59.97 95.55
CA VAL A 89 3.45 -60.32 94.14
C VAL A 89 2.21 -59.84 93.38
N LEU A 90 2.39 -59.15 92.26
CA LEU A 90 1.29 -58.77 91.37
C LEU A 90 1.25 -59.74 90.18
N ALA A 91 0.10 -60.29 89.86
CA ALA A 91 -0.10 -61.17 88.71
C ALA A 91 -1.22 -60.65 87.81
N HIS A 92 -0.94 -60.47 86.52
CA HIS A 92 -1.95 -60.17 85.50
C HIS A 92 -2.28 -61.43 84.71
N GLU A 93 -3.54 -61.81 84.63
CA GLU A 93 -4.05 -62.93 83.85
C GLU A 93 -4.89 -62.40 82.70
N PHE A 94 -4.56 -62.82 81.48
CA PHE A 94 -5.31 -62.52 80.26
C PHE A 94 -5.85 -63.83 79.69
N ALA A 95 -7.13 -63.90 79.34
CA ALA A 95 -7.76 -65.09 78.76
C ALA A 95 -8.85 -64.71 77.76
N ASP A 96 -9.18 -65.63 76.86
CA ASP A 96 -10.34 -65.53 75.97
C ASP A 96 -11.54 -66.23 76.64
N MET A 97 -12.61 -65.51 76.88
CA MET A 97 -13.83 -66.04 77.46
C MET A 97 -14.76 -66.54 76.37
N TYR A 98 -15.15 -67.81 76.46
CA TYR A 98 -16.13 -68.45 75.60
C TYR A 98 -17.37 -68.79 76.40
N ILE A 99 -18.54 -68.61 75.77
CA ILE A 99 -19.84 -69.02 76.32
C ILE A 99 -20.48 -70.05 75.41
N LYS A 100 -21.25 -70.96 75.99
CA LYS A 100 -21.92 -72.03 75.24
C LYS A 100 -23.35 -71.60 74.85
N ILE A 101 -23.61 -71.38 73.56
CA ILE A 101 -24.95 -71.05 73.01
C ILE A 101 -25.41 -72.20 72.11
N GLU A 102 -26.62 -72.74 72.32
CA GLU A 102 -27.21 -73.82 71.49
C GLU A 102 -26.23 -74.99 71.20
N ASN A 103 -25.53 -75.45 72.24
CA ASN A 103 -24.49 -76.49 72.21
C ASN A 103 -23.17 -76.16 71.49
N SER A 104 -22.97 -74.94 71.00
CA SER A 104 -21.71 -74.50 70.38
C SER A 104 -20.97 -73.47 71.26
N TRP A 105 -19.65 -73.57 71.34
CA TRP A 105 -18.82 -72.59 72.04
C TRP A 105 -18.62 -71.36 71.16
N VAL A 106 -19.12 -70.22 71.59
CA VAL A 106 -19.00 -68.94 70.89
C VAL A 106 -18.02 -68.07 71.67
N PHE A 107 -17.08 -67.45 70.95
CA PHE A 107 -16.17 -66.48 71.55
C PHE A 107 -16.96 -65.28 72.04
N TYR A 108 -16.87 -64.97 73.33
CA TYR A 108 -17.61 -63.87 73.95
C TYR A 108 -16.77 -62.60 74.00
N GLY A 109 -15.53 -62.70 74.46
CA GLY A 109 -14.62 -61.55 74.55
C GLY A 109 -13.33 -61.89 75.28
N LYS A 110 -12.39 -60.94 75.28
CA LYS A 110 -11.14 -61.08 76.05
C LYS A 110 -11.39 -60.68 77.51
N PHE A 111 -10.68 -61.29 78.44
CA PHE A 111 -10.82 -61.08 79.88
C PHE A 111 -9.45 -60.81 80.50
N ARG A 112 -9.37 -59.84 81.41
CA ARG A 112 -8.16 -59.57 82.20
C ARG A 112 -8.48 -59.55 83.70
N LEU A 113 -7.72 -60.28 84.50
CA LEU A 113 -7.73 -60.19 85.96
C LEU A 113 -6.36 -59.79 86.49
N SER A 114 -6.31 -58.81 87.38
CA SER A 114 -5.08 -58.38 88.05
C SER A 114 -5.16 -58.74 89.52
N SER A 115 -4.23 -59.52 90.05
CA SER A 115 -4.25 -60.06 91.42
C SER A 115 -3.01 -59.63 92.20
N ILE A 116 -3.18 -59.02 93.37
CA ILE A 116 -2.11 -58.80 94.36
C ILE A 116 -2.15 -59.98 95.34
N ILE A 117 -1.02 -60.65 95.50
CA ILE A 117 -0.88 -61.95 96.18
C ILE A 117 0.20 -61.85 97.25
N GLN A 118 -0.03 -62.43 98.42
CA GLN A 118 0.97 -62.57 99.49
C GLN A 118 1.17 -64.04 99.88
N LYS A 119 2.36 -64.36 100.42
CA LYS A 119 2.62 -65.66 101.05
C LYS A 119 2.33 -65.55 102.55
N SER A 120 1.31 -66.23 103.04
CA SER A 120 0.98 -66.35 104.46
C SER A 120 1.42 -67.72 105.01
N THR A 121 1.22 -67.95 106.31
CA THR A 121 1.43 -69.28 106.93
C THR A 121 0.50 -70.36 106.37
N LYS A 122 -0.59 -69.97 105.69
CA LYS A 122 -1.56 -70.88 105.04
C LYS A 122 -1.22 -71.18 103.56
N GLY A 123 -0.16 -70.57 103.03
CA GLY A 123 0.22 -70.64 101.62
C GLY A 123 0.05 -69.31 100.90
N TRP A 124 0.02 -69.34 99.57
CA TRP A 124 -0.28 -68.14 98.77
C TRP A 124 -1.75 -67.76 98.91
N GLN A 125 -2.01 -66.47 99.08
CA GLN A 125 -3.36 -65.94 99.18
C GLN A 125 -3.47 -64.61 98.44
N VAL A 126 -4.62 -64.38 97.81
CA VAL A 126 -4.94 -63.14 97.11
C VAL A 126 -5.46 -62.11 98.11
N VAL A 127 -4.90 -60.91 98.05
CA VAL A 127 -5.24 -59.76 98.89
C VAL A 127 -6.20 -58.83 98.15
N HIS A 128 -5.93 -58.57 96.88
CA HIS A 128 -6.74 -57.66 96.09
C HIS A 128 -6.82 -58.12 94.64
N GLN A 129 -7.98 -57.94 94.02
CA GLN A 129 -8.18 -58.25 92.61
C GLN A 129 -8.92 -57.15 91.86
N HIS A 130 -8.58 -57.00 90.58
CA HIS A 130 -9.31 -56.15 89.66
C HIS A 130 -9.54 -56.85 88.32
N GLY A 131 -10.81 -57.14 88.01
CA GLY A 131 -11.26 -57.76 86.76
C GLY A 131 -11.70 -56.71 85.75
N SER A 132 -11.39 -56.91 84.46
CA SER A 132 -11.81 -56.01 83.39
C SER A 132 -12.27 -56.81 82.16
N TYR A 133 -13.44 -56.43 81.63
CA TYR A 133 -14.03 -56.96 80.41
C TYR A 133 -14.15 -55.82 79.38
N PRO A 134 -13.68 -55.99 78.12
CA PRO A 134 -13.69 -54.93 77.11
C PRO A 134 -15.08 -54.55 76.57
N ASP A 135 -16.12 -55.36 76.78
CA ASP A 135 -17.41 -55.20 76.11
C ASP A 135 -18.55 -55.83 76.95
N SER A 136 -19.24 -55.06 77.80
CA SER A 136 -20.38 -55.55 78.60
C SER A 136 -21.67 -55.51 77.76
N LYS A 137 -21.93 -56.56 76.98
CA LYS A 137 -23.20 -56.70 76.23
C LYS A 137 -24.39 -57.11 77.11
N ALA A 138 -24.16 -57.45 78.39
CA ALA A 138 -25.14 -57.98 79.34
C ALA A 138 -25.91 -56.88 80.11
N GLY A 139 -27.17 -57.13 80.45
CA GLY A 139 -28.02 -56.23 81.25
C GLY A 139 -27.89 -56.43 82.76
N GLN A 140 -28.54 -55.57 83.56
CA GLN A 140 -28.48 -55.61 85.03
C GLN A 140 -28.93 -56.98 85.58
N GLY A 141 -28.03 -57.69 86.28
CA GLY A 141 -28.29 -59.04 86.84
C GLY A 141 -27.96 -60.23 85.92
N GLU A 142 -27.43 -59.98 84.71
CA GLU A 142 -26.99 -61.02 83.77
C GLU A 142 -25.47 -61.05 83.62
N THR A 143 -24.88 -62.26 83.58
CA THR A 143 -23.43 -62.42 83.36
C THR A 143 -23.06 -62.40 81.85
N PHE A 144 -23.96 -62.83 80.95
CA PHE A 144 -23.74 -62.89 79.49
C PHE A 144 -25.03 -62.62 78.68
N ALA A 145 -24.91 -62.04 77.47
CA ALA A 145 -26.03 -61.58 76.64
C ALA A 145 -26.45 -62.58 75.52
N PHE A 146 -27.18 -63.64 75.89
CA PHE A 146 -27.49 -64.76 74.99
C PHE A 146 -28.49 -64.43 73.86
N ASP A 147 -29.58 -63.74 74.16
CA ASP A 147 -30.70 -63.58 73.22
C ASP A 147 -30.38 -62.69 72.01
N LYS A 148 -29.52 -61.69 72.22
CA LYS A 148 -29.12 -60.74 71.18
C LYS A 148 -28.27 -61.40 70.08
N ILE A 149 -27.37 -62.32 70.47
CA ILE A 149 -26.44 -63.00 69.55
C ILE A 149 -27.17 -64.03 68.67
N SER A 150 -28.23 -64.67 69.20
CA SER A 150 -29.01 -65.66 68.44
C SER A 150 -29.90 -65.05 67.36
N ALA A 151 -30.31 -63.79 67.50
CA ALA A 151 -31.11 -63.07 66.50
C ALA A 151 -30.28 -62.69 65.25
N GLU A 152 -29.08 -62.14 65.45
CA GLU A 152 -28.18 -61.69 64.38
C GLU A 152 -27.77 -62.83 63.42
N ASN A 153 -27.57 -64.04 63.95
CA ASN A 153 -27.20 -65.22 63.16
C ASN A 153 -28.31 -65.71 62.21
N ARG A 154 -29.58 -65.42 62.50
CA ARG A 154 -30.70 -65.86 61.67
C ARG A 154 -30.85 -64.98 60.41
N GLU A 155 -30.72 -63.68 60.55
CA GLU A 155 -30.81 -62.72 59.43
C GLU A 155 -29.70 -62.92 58.38
N LEU A 156 -28.49 -63.26 58.83
CA LEU A 156 -27.33 -63.49 57.97
C LEU A 156 -27.53 -64.68 56.99
N LYS A 157 -28.20 -65.75 57.42
CA LYS A 157 -28.45 -66.93 56.58
C LYS A 157 -29.41 -66.65 55.43
N ASP A 158 -30.46 -65.86 55.67
CA ASP A 158 -31.46 -65.53 54.65
C ASP A 158 -30.95 -64.55 53.60
N ALA A 159 -29.97 -63.70 53.94
CA ALA A 159 -29.32 -62.78 53.01
C ALA A 159 -28.44 -63.51 51.97
N VAL A 160 -27.72 -64.55 52.39
CA VAL A 160 -26.83 -65.33 51.49
C VAL A 160 -27.62 -66.05 50.40
N LYS A 161 -28.75 -66.67 50.74
CA LYS A 161 -29.55 -67.46 49.79
C LYS A 161 -30.13 -66.60 48.65
N ARG A 162 -30.57 -65.38 48.94
CA ARG A 162 -31.08 -64.44 47.92
C ARG A 162 -29.99 -64.00 46.93
N ARG A 163 -28.77 -63.80 47.42
CA ARG A 163 -27.65 -63.27 46.62
C ARG A 163 -27.13 -64.26 45.58
N THR A 164 -27.20 -65.57 45.85
CA THR A 164 -26.73 -66.61 44.93
C THR A 164 -27.58 -66.69 43.65
N VAL A 165 -28.91 -66.66 43.76
CA VAL A 165 -29.81 -66.70 42.60
C VAL A 165 -29.65 -65.45 41.71
N GLU A 166 -29.44 -64.29 42.33
CA GLU A 166 -29.20 -63.04 41.60
C GLU A 166 -27.87 -63.08 40.81
N LEU A 167 -26.84 -63.74 41.35
CA LEU A 167 -25.54 -63.92 40.71
C LEU A 167 -25.59 -64.84 39.49
N GLU A 168 -26.34 -65.95 39.55
CA GLU A 168 -26.48 -66.88 38.42
C GLU A 168 -27.16 -66.22 37.21
N ASN A 169 -28.25 -65.47 37.44
CA ASN A 169 -28.91 -64.71 36.37
C ASN A 169 -28.01 -63.60 35.80
N LYS A 170 -27.24 -62.91 36.65
CA LYS A 170 -26.27 -61.91 36.20
C LYS A 170 -25.16 -62.52 35.34
N ASN A 171 -24.66 -63.71 35.69
CA ASN A 171 -23.64 -64.38 34.89
C ASN A 171 -24.15 -64.76 33.49
N ARG A 172 -25.38 -65.27 33.37
CA ARG A 172 -25.97 -65.62 32.06
C ARG A 172 -26.19 -64.40 31.17
N GLU A 173 -26.65 -63.28 31.74
CA GLU A 173 -26.76 -62.01 31.02
C GLU A 173 -25.39 -61.46 30.57
N LEU A 174 -24.34 -61.62 31.39
CA LEU A 174 -22.98 -61.24 31.01
C LEU A 174 -22.42 -62.08 29.84
N GLU A 175 -22.74 -63.37 29.76
CA GLU A 175 -22.35 -64.22 28.63
C GLU A 175 -22.97 -63.74 27.30
N ILE A 176 -24.26 -63.40 27.32
CA ILE A 176 -24.97 -62.89 26.15
C ILE A 176 -24.38 -61.54 25.72
N GLU A 177 -24.14 -60.61 26.66
CA GLU A 177 -23.56 -59.30 26.31
C GLU A 177 -22.13 -59.43 25.77
N ALA A 178 -21.31 -60.33 26.33
CA ALA A 178 -19.96 -60.61 25.82
C ALA A 178 -19.99 -61.18 24.39
N ALA A 179 -20.99 -61.98 24.07
CA ALA A 179 -21.19 -62.54 22.75
C ALA A 179 -21.66 -61.48 21.73
N LEU A 180 -22.52 -60.56 22.15
CA LEU A 180 -22.93 -59.39 21.37
C LEU A 180 -21.77 -58.43 21.11
N GLU A 181 -20.89 -58.21 22.09
CA GLU A 181 -19.73 -57.33 21.94
C GLU A 181 -18.72 -57.83 20.90
N LYS A 182 -18.55 -59.15 20.76
CA LYS A 182 -17.71 -59.72 19.70
C LYS A 182 -18.25 -59.40 18.30
N VAL A 183 -19.57 -59.35 18.13
CA VAL A 183 -20.19 -58.94 16.87
C VAL A 183 -19.98 -57.45 16.63
N ARG A 184 -20.13 -56.60 17.66
CA ARG A 184 -19.80 -55.16 17.55
C ARG A 184 -18.34 -54.95 17.12
N SER A 185 -17.40 -55.68 17.73
CA SER A 185 -15.99 -55.61 17.38
C SER A 185 -15.72 -56.05 15.94
N SER A 186 -16.37 -57.12 15.46
CA SER A 186 -16.23 -57.59 14.08
C SER A 186 -16.80 -56.57 13.09
N ALA A 187 -17.92 -55.95 13.40
CA ALA A 187 -18.54 -54.91 12.60
C ALA A 187 -17.64 -53.67 12.47
N LEU A 188 -17.00 -53.24 13.57
CA LEU A 188 -16.08 -52.11 13.57
C LEU A 188 -14.79 -52.36 12.78
N ALA A 189 -14.38 -53.62 12.65
CA ALA A 189 -13.16 -54.02 11.94
C ALA A 189 -13.30 -54.09 10.42
N MET A 190 -14.52 -53.92 9.88
CA MET A 190 -14.78 -53.94 8.43
C MET A 190 -14.06 -52.79 7.70
N ASN A 191 -13.42 -53.11 6.57
CA ASN A 191 -12.69 -52.21 5.68
C ASN A 191 -13.25 -52.21 4.24
N GLU A 192 -13.83 -53.32 3.79
CA GLU A 192 -14.48 -53.43 2.48
C GLU A 192 -15.87 -54.07 2.61
N PRO A 193 -16.78 -53.85 1.63
CA PRO A 193 -18.12 -54.45 1.65
C PRO A 193 -18.13 -55.97 1.83
N ALA A 194 -17.10 -56.67 1.33
CA ALA A 194 -16.96 -58.13 1.43
C ALA A 194 -16.79 -58.64 2.88
N ASP A 195 -16.29 -57.80 3.80
CA ASP A 195 -16.09 -58.17 5.21
C ASP A 195 -17.40 -58.48 5.96
N MET A 196 -18.57 -58.17 5.38
CA MET A 196 -19.87 -58.51 5.96
C MET A 196 -20.05 -60.04 6.16
N VAL A 197 -19.37 -60.86 5.34
CA VAL A 197 -19.36 -62.32 5.50
C VAL A 197 -18.75 -62.72 6.85
N GLU A 198 -17.71 -62.02 7.30
CA GLU A 198 -17.04 -62.27 8.57
C GLU A 198 -17.96 -61.93 9.75
N VAL A 199 -18.77 -60.88 9.63
CA VAL A 199 -19.80 -60.55 10.63
C VAL A 199 -20.83 -61.67 10.75
N CYS A 200 -21.34 -62.18 9.63
CA CYS A 200 -22.26 -63.33 9.60
C CYS A 200 -21.63 -64.58 10.26
N ARG A 201 -20.34 -64.81 10.03
CA ARG A 201 -19.57 -65.90 10.67
C ARG A 201 -19.51 -65.74 12.19
N VAL A 202 -19.16 -64.54 12.68
CA VAL A 202 -19.05 -64.28 14.12
C VAL A 202 -20.41 -64.47 14.79
N ILE A 203 -21.49 -63.94 14.20
CA ILE A 203 -22.86 -64.14 14.71
C ILE A 203 -23.19 -65.64 14.80
N SER A 204 -22.96 -66.39 13.72
CA SER A 204 -23.23 -67.84 13.70
C SER A 204 -22.49 -68.58 14.82
N ASN A 205 -21.20 -68.28 15.03
CA ASN A 205 -20.40 -68.96 16.05
C ASN A 205 -20.85 -68.59 17.48
N GLN A 206 -21.26 -67.35 17.71
CA GLN A 206 -21.73 -66.95 19.04
C GLN A 206 -23.10 -67.53 19.37
N LEU A 207 -24.02 -67.62 18.39
CA LEU A 207 -25.32 -68.29 18.58
C LEU A 207 -25.13 -69.76 18.99
N ILE A 208 -24.19 -70.48 18.37
CA ILE A 208 -23.85 -71.86 18.74
C ILE A 208 -23.35 -71.96 20.18
N LEU A 209 -22.47 -71.03 20.61
CA LEU A 209 -21.95 -71.01 21.99
C LEU A 209 -23.03 -70.75 23.04
N LEU A 210 -24.06 -69.98 22.70
CA LEU A 210 -25.19 -69.68 23.59
C LEU A 210 -26.25 -70.78 23.64
N GLY A 211 -26.10 -71.84 22.84
CA GLY A 211 -26.96 -73.03 22.85
C GLY A 211 -27.93 -73.14 21.67
N VAL A 212 -27.82 -72.30 20.64
CA VAL A 212 -28.63 -72.42 19.42
C VAL A 212 -28.04 -73.50 18.51
N THR A 213 -28.79 -74.58 18.27
CA THR A 213 -28.36 -75.72 17.45
C THR A 213 -28.99 -75.69 16.05
N ASP A 214 -28.52 -76.58 15.16
CA ASP A 214 -29.10 -76.82 13.83
C ASP A 214 -29.11 -75.59 12.89
N ILE A 215 -28.18 -74.65 13.08
CA ILE A 215 -27.99 -73.49 12.20
C ILE A 215 -27.54 -73.95 10.80
N ARG A 216 -28.32 -73.58 9.77
CA ARG A 216 -27.97 -73.75 8.36
C ARG A 216 -27.05 -72.62 7.92
N ASN A 217 -27.55 -71.38 7.96
CA ASN A 217 -26.76 -70.20 7.63
C ASN A 217 -27.22 -68.96 8.41
N VAL A 218 -26.28 -68.05 8.63
CA VAL A 218 -26.55 -66.65 8.98
C VAL A 218 -26.26 -65.81 7.75
N GLN A 219 -27.13 -64.87 7.43
CA GLN A 219 -27.07 -64.12 6.18
C GLN A 219 -27.45 -62.65 6.32
N THR A 220 -26.88 -61.83 5.45
CA THR A 220 -27.21 -60.42 5.30
C THR A 220 -27.60 -60.16 3.85
N ALA A 221 -28.87 -59.87 3.60
CA ALA A 221 -29.37 -59.54 2.28
C ALA A 221 -29.46 -58.02 2.09
N ILE A 222 -28.89 -57.48 1.02
CA ILE A 222 -28.95 -56.05 0.64
C ILE A 222 -29.72 -55.93 -0.67
N ILE A 223 -30.80 -55.14 -0.69
CA ILE A 223 -31.74 -55.07 -1.80
C ILE A 223 -31.29 -53.99 -2.81
N ASN A 224 -31.16 -54.35 -4.08
CA ASN A 224 -30.99 -53.42 -5.19
C ASN A 224 -32.29 -53.31 -6.00
N GLU A 225 -33.07 -52.26 -5.72
CA GLU A 225 -34.38 -52.06 -6.34
C GLU A 225 -34.32 -51.78 -7.85
N GLN A 226 -33.24 -51.12 -8.33
CA GLN A 226 -33.10 -50.77 -9.74
C GLN A 226 -32.84 -52.00 -10.61
N LYS A 227 -32.08 -52.96 -10.09
CA LYS A 227 -31.74 -54.21 -10.78
C LYS A 227 -32.75 -55.33 -10.52
N GLY A 228 -33.59 -55.21 -9.50
CA GLY A 228 -34.49 -56.29 -9.07
C GLY A 228 -33.76 -57.46 -8.40
N THR A 229 -32.55 -57.22 -7.88
CA THR A 229 -31.69 -58.23 -7.25
C THR A 229 -31.49 -57.95 -5.76
N TYR A 230 -31.08 -58.94 -4.97
CA TYR A 230 -30.43 -58.71 -3.68
C TYR A 230 -29.04 -59.34 -3.66
N LEU A 231 -28.10 -58.66 -3.01
CA LEU A 231 -26.76 -59.16 -2.75
C LEU A 231 -26.73 -59.77 -1.35
N ASN A 232 -26.38 -61.05 -1.24
CA ASN A 232 -26.48 -61.80 0.00
C ASN A 232 -25.11 -62.24 0.51
N TYR A 233 -24.73 -61.76 1.69
CA TYR A 233 -23.51 -62.13 2.40
C TYR A 233 -23.85 -63.22 3.42
N GLN A 234 -23.41 -64.44 3.17
CA GLN A 234 -23.88 -65.62 3.90
C GLN A 234 -22.71 -66.37 4.53
N TYR A 235 -22.94 -66.95 5.70
CA TYR A 235 -22.03 -67.92 6.30
C TYR A 235 -22.79 -69.20 6.66
N PHE A 236 -22.36 -70.33 6.09
CA PHE A 236 -22.95 -71.64 6.32
C PHE A 236 -22.22 -72.37 7.45
N ALA A 237 -22.91 -72.59 8.58
CA ALA A 237 -22.27 -73.10 9.80
C ALA A 237 -21.75 -74.53 9.65
N ALA A 238 -22.52 -75.39 8.96
CA ALA A 238 -22.15 -76.79 8.74
C ALA A 238 -20.91 -76.95 7.84
N TYR A 239 -20.68 -76.01 6.92
CA TYR A 239 -19.59 -76.04 5.95
C TYR A 239 -18.41 -75.15 6.32
N LYS A 240 -18.60 -74.25 7.29
CA LYS A 240 -17.62 -73.22 7.69
C LYS A 240 -17.17 -72.34 6.53
N GLU A 241 -18.09 -72.03 5.63
CA GLU A 241 -17.80 -71.32 4.39
C GLU A 241 -18.66 -70.06 4.28
N GLY A 242 -18.03 -68.98 3.81
CA GLY A 242 -18.63 -67.68 3.59
C GLY A 242 -18.79 -67.39 2.11
N VAL A 243 -19.96 -66.90 1.70
CA VAL A 243 -20.33 -66.76 0.29
C VAL A 243 -21.03 -65.41 0.06
N ILE A 244 -20.75 -64.78 -1.08
CA ILE A 244 -21.43 -63.57 -1.54
C ILE A 244 -22.18 -63.94 -2.83
N GLU A 245 -23.50 -63.80 -2.83
CA GLU A 245 -24.35 -64.19 -3.97
C GLU A 245 -25.26 -63.03 -4.36
N GLU A 246 -25.21 -62.61 -5.63
CA GLU A 246 -26.25 -61.73 -6.19
C GLU A 246 -27.38 -62.62 -6.73
N THR A 247 -28.60 -62.38 -6.25
CA THR A 247 -29.77 -63.17 -6.57
C THR A 247 -30.89 -62.29 -7.09
N ASP A 248 -31.42 -62.60 -8.28
CA ASP A 248 -32.68 -62.02 -8.75
C ASP A 248 -33.84 -62.64 -7.96
N TYR A 249 -34.44 -61.84 -7.08
CA TYR A 249 -35.51 -62.29 -6.21
C TYR A 249 -36.85 -62.44 -6.92
N ASN A 250 -36.99 -61.94 -8.16
CA ASN A 250 -38.21 -62.12 -8.96
C ASN A 250 -38.32 -63.55 -9.52
N LEU A 251 -37.24 -64.33 -9.47
CA LEU A 251 -37.17 -65.68 -10.04
C LEU A 251 -37.71 -66.79 -9.12
N HIS A 252 -38.01 -66.50 -7.84
CA HIS A 252 -38.60 -67.49 -6.91
C HIS A 252 -39.67 -66.87 -5.99
N PRO A 253 -40.88 -67.45 -5.88
CA PRO A 253 -41.99 -66.87 -5.12
C PRO A 253 -41.68 -66.61 -3.64
N THR A 254 -40.99 -67.53 -2.97
CA THR A 254 -40.63 -67.38 -1.56
C THR A 254 -39.58 -66.28 -1.36
N SER A 255 -38.61 -66.14 -2.27
CA SER A 255 -37.59 -65.09 -2.22
C SER A 255 -38.21 -63.70 -2.47
N PHE A 256 -39.12 -63.62 -3.44
CA PHE A 256 -39.91 -62.42 -3.69
C PHE A 256 -40.73 -62.02 -2.46
N ALA A 257 -41.46 -62.97 -1.86
CA ALA A 257 -42.27 -62.73 -0.67
C ALA A 257 -41.43 -62.24 0.52
N MET A 258 -40.26 -62.85 0.76
CA MET A 258 -39.33 -62.42 1.81
C MET A 258 -38.86 -60.97 1.59
N VAL A 259 -38.51 -60.58 0.36
CA VAL A 259 -38.11 -59.19 0.04
C VAL A 259 -39.28 -58.22 0.24
N GLN A 260 -40.50 -58.58 -0.16
CA GLN A 260 -41.68 -57.73 0.09
C GLN A 260 -41.94 -57.53 1.59
N GLU A 261 -41.79 -58.58 2.41
CA GLU A 261 -41.90 -58.46 3.87
C GLU A 261 -40.81 -57.55 4.46
N MET A 262 -39.56 -57.68 3.99
CA MET A 262 -38.46 -56.80 4.42
C MET A 262 -38.74 -55.33 4.09
N LYS A 263 -39.31 -55.03 2.91
CA LYS A 263 -39.62 -53.67 2.46
C LYS A 263 -40.74 -52.98 3.24
N LYS A 264 -41.58 -53.71 3.99
CA LYS A 264 -42.72 -53.11 4.72
C LYS A 264 -42.29 -52.09 5.78
N SER A 265 -41.20 -52.35 6.49
CA SER A 265 -40.65 -51.47 7.53
C SER A 265 -39.22 -51.90 7.87
N ALA A 266 -38.39 -50.93 8.26
CA ALA A 266 -37.02 -51.16 8.73
C ALA A 266 -36.92 -51.87 10.08
N HIS A 267 -38.06 -52.27 10.67
CA HIS A 267 -38.14 -53.05 11.90
C HIS A 267 -39.03 -54.28 11.76
N THR A 268 -39.42 -54.65 10.52
CA THR A 268 -40.24 -55.83 10.31
C THR A 268 -39.46 -57.08 10.71
N THR A 269 -40.07 -57.90 11.56
CA THR A 269 -39.54 -59.21 11.94
C THR A 269 -40.51 -60.27 11.45
N PHE A 270 -40.03 -61.25 10.70
CA PHE A 270 -40.86 -62.33 10.20
C PHE A 270 -40.11 -63.66 10.24
N SER A 271 -40.86 -64.74 10.38
CA SER A 271 -40.34 -66.09 10.39
C SER A 271 -41.33 -67.03 9.72
N GLY A 272 -40.82 -68.10 9.11
CA GLY A 272 -41.65 -69.11 8.49
C GLY A 272 -40.90 -70.43 8.39
N SER A 273 -41.58 -71.44 7.85
CA SER A 273 -40.97 -72.71 7.45
C SER A 273 -41.33 -73.03 6.02
N MET A 274 -40.47 -73.81 5.36
CA MET A 274 -40.74 -74.42 4.06
C MET A 274 -40.72 -75.93 4.24
N GLU A 275 -41.76 -76.59 3.76
CA GLU A 275 -41.96 -78.04 3.86
C GLU A 275 -42.56 -78.58 2.56
N GLY A 276 -42.42 -79.89 2.32
CA GLY A 276 -43.08 -80.56 1.20
C GLY A 276 -42.75 -79.96 -0.18
N LEU A 277 -43.78 -79.58 -0.93
CA LEU A 277 -43.63 -79.08 -2.32
C LEU A 277 -42.84 -77.77 -2.39
N GLU A 278 -43.05 -76.86 -1.43
CA GLU A 278 -42.37 -75.55 -1.41
C GLU A 278 -40.85 -75.70 -1.20
N LEU A 279 -40.45 -76.59 -0.29
CA LEU A 279 -39.05 -76.89 -0.05
C LEU A 279 -38.37 -77.53 -1.28
N ASN A 280 -39.08 -78.42 -1.98
CA ASN A 280 -38.56 -79.06 -3.19
C ASN A 280 -38.36 -78.05 -4.33
N THR A 281 -39.32 -77.13 -4.55
CA THR A 281 -39.17 -76.06 -5.55
C THR A 281 -38.00 -75.13 -5.23
N PHE A 282 -37.79 -74.83 -3.94
CA PHE A 282 -36.66 -74.01 -3.52
C PHE A 282 -35.31 -74.71 -3.80
N ARG A 283 -35.19 -76.02 -3.52
CA ARG A 283 -33.97 -76.80 -3.81
C ARG A 283 -33.61 -76.80 -5.29
N GLU A 284 -34.59 -77.05 -6.16
CA GLU A 284 -34.37 -77.08 -7.62
C GLU A 284 -33.94 -75.71 -8.15
N TRP A 285 -34.60 -74.64 -7.70
CA TRP A 285 -34.24 -73.28 -8.05
C TRP A 285 -32.80 -72.93 -7.65
N ARG A 286 -32.38 -73.27 -6.41
CA ARG A 286 -30.98 -73.05 -5.97
C ARG A 286 -29.97 -73.75 -6.88
N LYS A 287 -30.27 -74.99 -7.31
CA LYS A 287 -29.42 -75.77 -8.22
C LYS A 287 -29.36 -75.17 -9.63
N GLN A 288 -30.47 -74.64 -10.14
CA GLN A 288 -30.56 -74.04 -11.48
C GLN A 288 -29.77 -72.73 -11.61
N TYR A 289 -29.81 -71.88 -10.58
CA TYR A 289 -29.19 -70.55 -10.59
C TYR A 289 -27.80 -70.52 -9.93
N ASN A 290 -27.15 -71.69 -9.88
CA ASN A 290 -25.76 -71.87 -9.45
C ASN A 290 -25.46 -71.26 -8.06
N GLN A 291 -26.42 -71.34 -7.14
CA GLN A 291 -26.21 -70.95 -5.74
C GLN A 291 -25.34 -71.98 -5.02
N PHE A 292 -24.77 -71.57 -3.89
CA PHE A 292 -23.87 -72.37 -3.08
C PHE A 292 -24.46 -73.76 -2.78
N PRO A 293 -23.72 -74.85 -3.10
CA PRO A 293 -24.18 -76.21 -2.88
C PRO A 293 -24.37 -76.52 -1.39
N ASP A 294 -25.57 -76.94 -1.02
CA ASP A 294 -25.95 -77.25 0.36
C ASP A 294 -26.54 -78.67 0.44
N PRO A 295 -25.70 -79.73 0.56
CA PRO A 295 -26.17 -81.11 0.60
C PRO A 295 -27.09 -81.45 1.78
N LEU A 296 -26.94 -80.80 2.94
CA LEU A 296 -27.77 -81.07 4.12
C LEU A 296 -29.21 -80.58 3.91
N LEU A 297 -29.38 -79.53 3.10
CA LEU A 297 -30.69 -79.10 2.66
C LEU A 297 -31.45 -80.19 1.91
N ASP A 298 -30.79 -81.13 1.23
CA ASP A 298 -31.44 -82.24 0.51
C ASP A 298 -31.89 -83.38 1.46
N GLU A 299 -31.39 -83.43 2.70
CA GLU A 299 -31.63 -84.52 3.66
C GLU A 299 -32.71 -84.21 4.71
N VAL A 300 -33.22 -82.98 4.76
CA VAL A 300 -34.17 -82.52 5.79
C VAL A 300 -35.62 -82.44 5.27
N ASP A 301 -36.62 -82.67 6.11
CA ASP A 301 -38.03 -82.58 5.68
C ASP A 301 -38.59 -81.14 5.73
N SER A 302 -37.91 -80.26 6.46
CA SER A 302 -38.31 -78.86 6.68
C SER A 302 -37.10 -77.96 6.84
N ILE A 303 -37.26 -76.68 6.52
CA ILE A 303 -36.33 -75.61 6.93
C ILE A 303 -37.12 -74.46 7.55
N HIS A 304 -36.52 -73.80 8.54
CA HIS A 304 -37.09 -72.64 9.19
C HIS A 304 -36.21 -71.43 8.94
N TYR A 305 -36.83 -70.27 8.72
CA TYR A 305 -36.12 -69.01 8.50
C TYR A 305 -36.68 -67.91 9.39
N TYR A 306 -35.78 -67.02 9.80
CA TYR A 306 -36.05 -65.91 10.71
C TYR A 306 -35.32 -64.69 10.18
N PHE A 307 -36.05 -63.62 9.89
CA PHE A 307 -35.49 -62.40 9.34
C PHE A 307 -35.89 -61.17 10.15
N TYR A 308 -34.93 -60.27 10.26
CA TYR A 308 -35.11 -58.95 10.82
C TYR A 308 -34.70 -57.92 9.78
N SER A 309 -35.68 -57.17 9.28
CA SER A 309 -35.45 -56.08 8.33
C SER A 309 -34.73 -54.92 9.01
N ILE A 310 -33.93 -54.21 8.23
CA ILE A 310 -33.20 -52.99 8.60
C ILE A 310 -33.40 -51.87 7.54
N GLY A 311 -34.41 -52.01 6.67
CA GLY A 311 -34.75 -51.06 5.62
C GLY A 311 -34.45 -51.63 4.24
N GLN A 312 -33.33 -51.23 3.62
CA GLN A 312 -32.89 -51.78 2.32
C GLN A 312 -32.04 -53.06 2.46
N GLY A 313 -32.19 -53.76 3.57
CA GLY A 313 -31.58 -55.06 3.79
C GLY A 313 -32.19 -55.80 4.98
N GLY A 314 -31.62 -56.96 5.34
CA GLY A 314 -32.09 -57.77 6.45
C GLY A 314 -31.04 -58.75 6.97
N LEU A 315 -31.05 -58.98 8.29
CA LEU A 315 -30.33 -60.08 8.93
C LEU A 315 -31.24 -61.32 8.94
N GLY A 316 -30.77 -62.40 8.33
CA GLY A 316 -31.45 -63.68 8.27
C GLY A 316 -30.70 -64.78 9.03
N LEU A 317 -31.46 -65.67 9.65
CA LEU A 317 -31.01 -66.95 10.17
C LEU A 317 -31.90 -68.04 9.57
N SER A 318 -31.29 -69.08 9.01
CA SER A 318 -32.02 -70.29 8.63
C SER A 318 -31.52 -71.47 9.47
N THR A 319 -32.43 -72.37 9.82
CA THR A 319 -32.14 -73.58 10.62
C THR A 319 -32.83 -74.80 10.03
N TYR A 320 -32.25 -75.97 10.29
CA TYR A 320 -32.81 -77.26 9.87
C TYR A 320 -33.94 -77.75 10.78
N LYS A 321 -34.09 -77.14 11.97
CA LYS A 321 -35.17 -77.40 12.94
C LYS A 321 -35.67 -76.09 13.53
N SER A 322 -36.89 -76.07 14.05
CA SER A 322 -37.47 -74.89 14.72
C SER A 322 -36.62 -74.44 15.92
N LEU A 323 -36.39 -73.13 16.08
CA LEU A 323 -35.72 -72.58 17.27
C LEU A 323 -36.62 -72.67 18.52
N SER A 324 -35.99 -72.82 19.69
CA SER A 324 -36.67 -72.62 20.98
C SER A 324 -37.02 -71.14 21.21
N GLU A 325 -37.94 -70.87 22.14
CA GLU A 325 -38.27 -69.49 22.54
C GLU A 325 -37.02 -68.72 23.02
N GLU A 326 -36.17 -69.37 23.82
CA GLU A 326 -34.90 -68.81 24.29
C GLU A 326 -33.95 -68.50 23.10
N GLY A 327 -33.83 -69.43 22.14
CA GLY A 327 -33.00 -69.21 20.95
C GLY A 327 -33.48 -68.06 20.07
N LEU A 328 -34.80 -67.90 19.94
CA LEU A 328 -35.41 -66.77 19.22
C LEU A 328 -35.14 -65.45 19.95
N GLU A 329 -35.25 -65.42 21.27
CA GLU A 329 -34.96 -64.24 22.08
C GLU A 329 -33.48 -63.83 22.01
N ILE A 330 -32.56 -64.82 22.02
CA ILE A 330 -31.14 -64.58 21.80
C ILE A 330 -30.91 -63.97 20.40
N PHE A 331 -31.44 -64.57 19.33
CA PHE A 331 -31.26 -64.07 17.97
C PHE A 331 -31.82 -62.64 17.77
N LYS A 332 -32.95 -62.31 18.43
CA LYS A 332 -33.48 -60.92 18.49
C LYS A 332 -32.46 -59.91 18.99
N ARG A 333 -31.65 -60.26 19.99
CA ARG A 333 -30.62 -59.35 20.54
C ARG A 333 -29.49 -59.09 19.54
N TYR A 334 -29.15 -60.07 18.69
CA TYR A 334 -28.15 -59.89 17.63
C TYR A 334 -28.59 -58.91 16.54
N HIS A 335 -29.89 -58.85 16.22
CA HIS A 335 -30.41 -57.87 15.27
C HIS A 335 -30.10 -56.43 15.69
N ASN A 336 -30.31 -56.08 16.97
CA ASN A 336 -30.04 -54.73 17.49
C ASN A 336 -28.57 -54.33 17.37
N VAL A 337 -27.66 -55.30 17.45
CA VAL A 337 -26.21 -55.08 17.28
C VAL A 337 -25.83 -55.04 15.81
N PHE A 338 -26.48 -55.85 14.98
CA PHE A 338 -26.23 -55.93 13.56
C PHE A 338 -26.56 -54.63 12.81
N THR A 339 -27.51 -53.81 13.29
CA THR A 339 -27.77 -52.48 12.71
C THR A 339 -26.49 -51.62 12.66
N LEU A 340 -25.57 -51.79 13.60
CA LEU A 340 -24.26 -51.11 13.56
C LEU A 340 -23.37 -51.59 12.41
N ALA A 341 -23.34 -52.90 12.16
CA ALA A 341 -22.59 -53.50 11.04
C ALA A 341 -23.13 -53.03 9.69
N TYR A 342 -24.45 -52.99 9.53
CA TYR A 342 -25.07 -52.50 8.31
C TYR A 342 -24.80 -51.00 8.08
N ARG A 343 -24.85 -50.18 9.13
CA ARG A 343 -24.49 -48.77 9.02
C ARG A 343 -23.03 -48.60 8.57
N ARG A 344 -22.11 -49.37 9.15
CA ARG A 344 -20.69 -49.38 8.76
C ARG A 344 -20.51 -49.81 7.30
N PHE A 345 -21.28 -50.78 6.82
CA PHE A 345 -21.28 -51.19 5.41
C PHE A 345 -21.68 -50.04 4.49
N ILE A 346 -22.78 -49.33 4.78
CA ILE A 346 -23.22 -48.17 3.99
C ILE A 346 -22.13 -47.08 4.01
N ASP A 347 -21.55 -46.80 5.19
CA ASP A 347 -20.49 -45.79 5.33
C ASP A 347 -19.26 -46.15 4.48
N ILE A 348 -18.90 -47.44 4.39
CA ILE A 348 -17.80 -47.93 3.56
C ILE A 348 -18.14 -47.80 2.07
N GLU A 349 -19.32 -48.22 1.61
CA GLU A 349 -19.73 -48.04 0.21
C GLU A 349 -19.72 -46.56 -0.20
N LEU A 350 -20.28 -45.70 0.64
CA LEU A 350 -20.28 -44.25 0.41
C LEU A 350 -18.85 -43.72 0.34
N ALA A 351 -17.95 -44.17 1.22
CA ALA A 351 -16.54 -43.78 1.21
C ALA A 351 -15.82 -44.25 -0.07
N PHE A 352 -16.13 -45.44 -0.60
CA PHE A 352 -15.57 -45.93 -1.86
C PHE A 352 -16.05 -45.10 -3.07
N THR A 353 -17.34 -44.80 -3.15
CA THR A 353 -17.89 -43.92 -4.21
C THR A 353 -17.30 -42.51 -4.12
N GLN A 354 -17.22 -41.93 -2.92
CA GLN A 354 -16.59 -40.64 -2.68
C GLN A 354 -15.10 -40.64 -3.03
N ALA A 355 -14.37 -41.72 -2.73
CA ALA A 355 -12.96 -41.84 -3.10
C ALA A 355 -12.77 -41.90 -4.63
N ARG A 356 -13.65 -42.61 -5.35
CA ARG A 356 -13.62 -42.63 -6.83
C ARG A 356 -13.93 -41.25 -7.42
N GLU A 357 -14.93 -40.55 -6.89
CA GLU A 357 -15.25 -39.19 -7.31
C GLU A 357 -14.10 -38.22 -7.01
N ALA A 358 -13.48 -38.33 -5.83
CA ALA A 358 -12.31 -37.53 -5.46
C ALA A 358 -11.10 -37.79 -6.37
N GLN A 359 -10.90 -39.02 -6.85
CA GLN A 359 -9.87 -39.33 -7.84
C GLN A 359 -10.13 -38.62 -9.18
N ILE A 360 -11.38 -38.61 -9.63
CA ILE A 360 -11.79 -37.92 -10.87
C ILE A 360 -11.59 -36.41 -10.69
N GLU A 361 -12.04 -35.82 -9.58
CA GLU A 361 -11.84 -34.40 -9.30
C GLU A 361 -10.34 -34.03 -9.20
N ALA A 362 -9.52 -34.85 -8.55
CA ALA A 362 -8.08 -34.62 -8.48
C ALA A 362 -7.41 -34.67 -9.86
N ALA A 363 -7.90 -35.54 -10.76
CA ALA A 363 -7.43 -35.63 -12.13
C ALA A 363 -7.84 -34.38 -12.95
N VAL A 364 -9.10 -33.96 -12.83
CA VAL A 364 -9.64 -32.74 -13.45
C VAL A 364 -8.87 -31.50 -12.96
N GLU A 365 -8.55 -31.43 -11.67
CA GLU A 365 -7.81 -30.30 -11.09
C GLU A 365 -6.37 -30.23 -11.59
N ARG A 366 -5.71 -31.37 -11.87
CA ARG A 366 -4.39 -31.38 -12.54
C ARG A 366 -4.47 -30.82 -13.95
N VAL A 367 -5.51 -31.15 -14.70
CA VAL A 367 -5.76 -30.57 -16.03
C VAL A 367 -6.01 -29.07 -15.91
N ARG A 368 -6.83 -28.61 -14.94
CA ARG A 368 -7.03 -27.18 -14.68
C ARG A 368 -5.72 -26.47 -14.32
N ALA A 369 -4.90 -27.08 -13.47
CA ALA A 369 -3.60 -26.53 -13.08
C ALA A 369 -2.66 -26.39 -14.30
N GLN A 370 -2.59 -27.40 -15.16
CA GLN A 370 -1.82 -27.32 -16.41
C GLN A 370 -2.36 -26.25 -17.36
N SER A 371 -3.68 -26.08 -17.40
CA SER A 371 -4.37 -25.04 -18.18
C SER A 371 -4.04 -23.63 -17.67
N MET A 372 -4.00 -23.44 -16.35
CA MET A 372 -3.61 -22.17 -15.74
C MET A 372 -2.12 -21.86 -15.92
N ALA A 373 -1.28 -22.88 -16.09
CA ALA A 373 0.16 -22.74 -16.31
C ALA A 373 0.54 -22.39 -17.76
N MET A 374 -0.44 -22.17 -18.65
CA MET A 374 -0.19 -21.70 -20.02
C MET A 374 0.32 -20.25 -20.03
N TYR A 375 1.46 -20.01 -20.65
CA TYR A 375 2.07 -18.68 -20.80
C TYR A 375 2.05 -18.19 -22.24
N GLN A 376 2.05 -19.10 -23.21
CA GLN A 376 2.00 -18.79 -24.63
C GLN A 376 0.91 -19.62 -25.31
N THR A 377 0.42 -19.12 -26.43
CA THR A 377 -0.56 -19.84 -27.26
C THR A 377 -0.07 -21.23 -27.70
N THR A 378 1.24 -21.44 -27.79
CA THR A 378 1.87 -22.73 -28.11
C THR A 378 1.76 -23.77 -26.99
N ASP A 379 1.45 -23.40 -25.75
CA ASP A 379 1.41 -24.33 -24.60
C ASP A 379 0.20 -25.28 -24.58
N LEU A 380 -0.79 -25.06 -25.46
CA LEU A 380 -2.05 -25.83 -25.49
C LEU A 380 -1.82 -27.36 -25.64
N HIS A 381 -0.79 -27.77 -26.38
CA HIS A 381 -0.45 -29.20 -26.54
C HIS A 381 -0.12 -29.89 -25.21
N LYS A 382 0.49 -29.17 -24.26
CA LYS A 382 0.82 -29.72 -22.93
C LYS A 382 -0.43 -30.02 -22.10
N VAL A 383 -1.49 -29.24 -22.29
CA VAL A 383 -2.79 -29.50 -21.65
C VAL A 383 -3.39 -30.78 -22.22
N ASN A 384 -3.31 -30.97 -23.55
CA ASN A 384 -3.80 -32.19 -24.20
C ASN A 384 -3.04 -33.44 -23.73
N GLU A 385 -1.72 -33.36 -23.59
CA GLU A 385 -0.89 -34.41 -22.99
C GLU A 385 -1.30 -34.73 -21.54
N GLU A 386 -1.57 -33.70 -20.74
CA GLU A 386 -1.98 -33.93 -19.35
C GLU A 386 -3.37 -34.58 -19.26
N VAL A 387 -4.32 -34.19 -20.12
CA VAL A 387 -5.63 -34.87 -20.20
C VAL A 387 -5.43 -36.36 -20.47
N LEU A 388 -4.63 -36.73 -21.49
CA LEU A 388 -4.36 -38.13 -21.81
C LEU A 388 -3.72 -38.88 -20.63
N ASN A 389 -2.73 -38.28 -19.98
CA ASN A 389 -2.06 -38.86 -18.81
C ASN A 389 -3.02 -39.13 -17.65
N GLN A 390 -3.98 -38.23 -17.42
CA GLN A 390 -4.97 -38.40 -16.37
C GLN A 390 -6.00 -39.49 -16.71
N LEU A 391 -6.41 -39.60 -17.97
CA LEU A 391 -7.29 -40.68 -18.43
C LEU A 391 -6.64 -42.06 -18.23
N TYR A 392 -5.33 -42.19 -18.50
CA TYR A 392 -4.59 -43.42 -18.18
C TYR A 392 -4.55 -43.73 -16.68
N LYS A 393 -4.34 -42.72 -15.82
CA LYS A 393 -4.34 -42.90 -14.35
C LYS A 393 -5.70 -43.31 -13.80
N LEU A 394 -6.78 -42.80 -14.40
CA LEU A 394 -8.15 -43.17 -14.04
C LEU A 394 -8.55 -44.57 -14.54
N LYS A 395 -7.70 -45.21 -15.36
CA LYS A 395 -7.90 -46.53 -15.96
C LYS A 395 -9.16 -46.60 -16.84
N VAL A 396 -9.34 -45.60 -17.71
CA VAL A 396 -10.41 -45.63 -18.71
C VAL A 396 -10.16 -46.79 -19.67
N ASP A 397 -11.13 -47.71 -19.76
CA ASP A 397 -10.99 -48.94 -20.53
C ASP A 397 -10.97 -48.68 -22.05
N GLY A 398 -10.09 -49.38 -22.77
CA GLY A 398 -9.97 -49.27 -24.23
C GLY A 398 -9.37 -47.97 -24.79
N LEU A 399 -8.80 -47.09 -23.96
CA LEU A 399 -8.26 -45.78 -24.38
C LEU A 399 -7.13 -45.87 -25.42
N THR A 400 -7.29 -45.13 -26.53
CA THR A 400 -6.30 -45.03 -27.62
C THR A 400 -5.86 -43.60 -27.96
N GLY A 401 -6.55 -42.57 -27.46
CA GLY A 401 -6.22 -41.19 -27.82
C GLY A 401 -7.15 -40.14 -27.23
N VAL A 402 -6.73 -38.88 -27.35
CA VAL A 402 -7.54 -37.70 -27.03
C VAL A 402 -7.31 -36.62 -28.09
N SER A 403 -8.40 -35.98 -28.51
CA SER A 403 -8.37 -35.00 -29.59
C SER A 403 -9.30 -33.84 -29.28
N ILE A 404 -8.79 -32.63 -29.47
CA ILE A 404 -9.56 -31.39 -29.30
C ILE A 404 -9.91 -30.86 -30.67
N TYR A 405 -11.17 -30.56 -30.90
CA TYR A 405 -11.68 -30.01 -32.13
C TYR A 405 -12.27 -28.63 -31.84
N LEU A 406 -11.83 -27.61 -32.57
CA LEU A 406 -12.42 -26.27 -32.51
C LEU A 406 -12.93 -25.88 -33.87
N VAL A 407 -14.07 -25.19 -33.92
CA VAL A 407 -14.70 -24.73 -35.16
C VAL A 407 -14.82 -23.22 -35.15
N ASP A 408 -14.40 -22.57 -36.24
CA ASP A 408 -14.57 -21.13 -36.42
C ASP A 408 -15.92 -20.77 -37.05
N GLU A 409 -16.18 -19.47 -37.21
CA GLU A 409 -17.43 -18.94 -37.80
C GLU A 409 -17.66 -19.40 -39.26
N TYR A 410 -16.62 -19.90 -39.93
CA TYR A 410 -16.66 -20.33 -41.33
C TYR A 410 -16.74 -21.86 -41.50
N ASP A 411 -16.96 -22.60 -40.42
CA ASP A 411 -16.95 -24.08 -40.39
C ASP A 411 -15.57 -24.69 -40.70
N THR A 412 -14.49 -23.93 -40.51
CA THR A 412 -13.15 -24.48 -40.53
C THR A 412 -12.83 -25.07 -39.17
N VAL A 413 -12.48 -26.35 -39.16
CA VAL A 413 -12.11 -27.08 -37.95
C VAL A 413 -10.59 -27.07 -37.79
N THR A 414 -10.13 -26.75 -36.58
CA THR A 414 -8.75 -26.98 -36.13
C THR A 414 -8.74 -28.10 -35.10
N ILE A 415 -7.98 -29.17 -35.36
CA ILE A 415 -7.81 -30.31 -34.46
C ILE A 415 -6.42 -30.28 -33.83
N TRP A 416 -6.35 -30.48 -32.51
CA TRP A 416 -5.15 -30.91 -31.81
C TRP A 416 -5.32 -32.38 -31.43
N ASP A 417 -4.76 -33.26 -32.24
CA ASP A 417 -4.89 -34.70 -32.10
C ASP A 417 -3.69 -35.25 -31.32
N LEU A 418 -3.96 -36.07 -30.31
CA LEU A 418 -2.96 -36.85 -29.59
C LEU A 418 -3.46 -38.30 -29.48
N SER A 419 -3.62 -38.93 -30.64
CA SER A 419 -4.11 -40.30 -30.75
C SER A 419 -3.04 -41.29 -31.20
N SER A 420 -3.20 -42.54 -30.78
CA SER A 420 -2.55 -43.70 -31.39
C SER A 420 -3.60 -44.73 -31.79
N PRO A 421 -4.12 -44.68 -33.04
CA PRO A 421 -5.11 -45.62 -33.54
C PRO A 421 -4.71 -47.08 -33.28
N GLY A 422 -5.56 -47.84 -32.58
CA GLY A 422 -5.30 -49.23 -32.21
C GLY A 422 -4.11 -49.45 -31.26
N ASN A 423 -3.64 -48.42 -30.54
CA ASN A 423 -2.44 -48.46 -29.68
C ASN A 423 -1.16 -48.98 -30.37
N MET A 424 -1.04 -48.78 -31.68
CA MET A 424 0.09 -49.27 -32.47
C MET A 424 1.39 -48.47 -32.30
N SER A 425 1.34 -47.25 -31.73
CA SER A 425 2.51 -46.37 -31.58
C SER A 425 2.38 -45.47 -30.35
N ILE A 426 3.43 -44.73 -30.01
CA ILE A 426 3.31 -43.67 -29.00
C ILE A 426 2.43 -42.55 -29.60
N PRO A 427 1.43 -42.02 -28.87
CA PRO A 427 0.64 -40.88 -29.34
C PRO A 427 1.54 -39.70 -29.70
N ASN A 428 1.33 -39.11 -30.88
CA ASN A 428 2.05 -37.94 -31.35
C ASN A 428 1.09 -36.77 -31.48
N SER A 429 1.53 -35.57 -31.13
CA SER A 429 0.71 -34.37 -31.27
C SER A 429 0.71 -33.88 -32.73
N TYR A 430 -0.48 -33.70 -33.30
CA TYR A 430 -0.68 -33.11 -34.62
C TYR A 430 -1.64 -31.92 -34.54
N SER A 431 -1.39 -30.89 -35.36
CA SER A 431 -2.34 -29.80 -35.59
C SER A 431 -2.86 -29.90 -37.02
N ILE A 432 -4.16 -30.12 -37.18
CA ILE A 432 -4.80 -30.36 -38.48
C ILE A 432 -5.87 -29.30 -38.72
N LYS A 433 -5.94 -28.73 -39.92
CA LYS A 433 -7.03 -27.81 -40.32
C LYS A 433 -7.76 -28.33 -41.54
N TYR A 434 -9.10 -28.33 -41.50
CA TYR A 434 -9.94 -28.74 -42.62
C TYR A 434 -11.30 -28.03 -42.60
N ASP A 435 -11.96 -28.00 -43.76
CA ASP A 435 -13.34 -27.51 -43.89
C ASP A 435 -14.32 -28.65 -43.58
N ALA A 436 -15.14 -28.48 -42.55
CA ALA A 436 -16.09 -29.51 -42.12
C ALA A 436 -17.16 -29.82 -43.18
N LYS A 437 -17.50 -28.86 -44.06
CA LYS A 437 -18.48 -29.07 -45.14
C LYS A 437 -17.91 -29.91 -46.29
N LYS A 438 -16.58 -29.87 -46.47
CA LYS A 438 -15.90 -30.61 -47.53
C LYS A 438 -15.74 -32.10 -47.20
N TYR A 439 -15.65 -32.46 -45.93
CA TYR A 439 -15.32 -33.80 -45.45
C TYR A 439 -16.40 -34.35 -44.51
N PRO A 440 -17.44 -35.04 -45.03
CA PRO A 440 -18.63 -35.40 -44.26
C PRO A 440 -18.39 -36.34 -43.09
N VAL A 441 -17.46 -37.30 -43.19
CA VAL A 441 -17.20 -38.24 -42.08
C VAL A 441 -16.46 -37.53 -40.95
N MET A 442 -15.48 -36.70 -41.28
CA MET A 442 -14.78 -35.86 -40.29
C MET A 442 -15.59 -34.64 -39.82
N GLY A 443 -16.64 -34.24 -40.55
CA GLY A 443 -17.51 -33.11 -40.22
C GLY A 443 -18.78 -33.48 -39.44
N GLU A 444 -19.12 -34.77 -39.35
CA GLU A 444 -20.35 -35.26 -38.70
C GLU A 444 -20.54 -34.73 -37.27
N TRP A 445 -19.46 -34.66 -36.49
CA TRP A 445 -19.52 -34.16 -35.12
C TRP A 445 -19.92 -32.68 -35.06
N VAL A 446 -19.59 -31.86 -36.06
CA VAL A 446 -19.94 -30.42 -36.12
C VAL A 446 -21.46 -30.28 -36.26
N GLU A 447 -22.09 -31.14 -37.06
CA GLU A 447 -23.54 -31.15 -37.23
C GLU A 447 -24.24 -31.57 -35.93
N ILE A 448 -23.76 -32.62 -35.27
CA ILE A 448 -24.30 -33.08 -33.97
C ILE A 448 -24.12 -32.00 -32.89
N TRP A 449 -22.94 -31.38 -32.82
CA TRP A 449 -22.62 -30.33 -31.84
C TRP A 449 -23.50 -29.09 -32.01
N LYS A 450 -23.79 -28.68 -33.25
CA LYS A 450 -24.69 -27.55 -33.55
C LYS A 450 -26.16 -27.85 -33.29
N THR A 451 -26.59 -29.10 -33.43
CA THR A 451 -28.03 -29.45 -33.36
C THR A 451 -28.47 -29.86 -31.96
N THR A 452 -27.75 -30.80 -31.33
CA THR A 452 -28.20 -31.47 -30.09
C THR A 452 -28.03 -30.62 -28.84
N HIS A 453 -27.01 -29.75 -28.80
CA HIS A 453 -26.64 -28.97 -27.64
C HIS A 453 -26.36 -29.78 -26.34
N GLU A 454 -26.16 -31.09 -26.44
CA GLU A 454 -25.87 -31.95 -25.28
C GLU A 454 -24.41 -31.79 -24.82
N ASP A 455 -24.17 -31.89 -23.51
CA ASP A 455 -22.82 -31.81 -22.93
C ASP A 455 -21.97 -33.07 -23.23
N TYR A 456 -22.63 -34.16 -23.65
CA TYR A 456 -22.01 -35.43 -23.97
C TYR A 456 -22.75 -36.16 -25.08
N PHE A 457 -22.02 -36.70 -26.06
CA PHE A 457 -22.52 -37.64 -27.05
C PHE A 457 -21.42 -38.62 -27.45
N VAL A 458 -21.77 -39.73 -28.10
CA VAL A 458 -20.80 -40.74 -28.56
C VAL A 458 -20.87 -40.85 -30.07
N LEU A 459 -19.76 -40.64 -30.76
CA LEU A 459 -19.64 -40.96 -32.17
C LEU A 459 -19.27 -42.43 -32.31
N ASP A 460 -20.09 -43.16 -33.05
CA ASP A 460 -19.89 -44.58 -33.33
C ASP A 460 -19.20 -44.75 -34.69
N ALA A 461 -18.03 -45.40 -34.69
CA ALA A 461 -17.21 -45.60 -35.88
C ALA A 461 -16.86 -47.10 -36.08
N PRO A 462 -17.78 -47.88 -36.67
CA PRO A 462 -17.47 -49.24 -37.12
C PRO A 462 -16.46 -49.22 -38.28
N LYS A 463 -15.86 -50.37 -38.57
CA LYS A 463 -14.80 -50.54 -39.58
C LYS A 463 -15.09 -49.85 -40.92
N GLU A 464 -16.30 -49.94 -41.44
CA GLU A 464 -16.69 -49.35 -42.73
C GLU A 464 -16.60 -47.83 -42.72
N LYS A 465 -16.93 -47.20 -41.58
CA LYS A 465 -16.86 -45.75 -41.39
C LYS A 465 -15.42 -45.29 -41.20
N LEU A 466 -14.61 -46.06 -40.47
CA LEU A 466 -13.17 -45.80 -40.32
C LEU A 466 -12.43 -45.82 -41.66
N ILE A 467 -12.76 -46.75 -42.56
CA ILE A 467 -12.18 -46.81 -43.91
C ILE A 467 -12.49 -45.54 -44.72
N LYS A 468 -13.70 -44.99 -44.60
CA LYS A 468 -14.07 -43.73 -45.26
C LYS A 468 -13.31 -42.53 -44.68
N ALA A 469 -13.16 -42.47 -43.35
CA ALA A 469 -12.38 -41.43 -42.69
C ALA A 469 -10.91 -41.43 -43.18
N VAL A 470 -10.31 -42.60 -43.42
CA VAL A 470 -8.96 -42.72 -44.00
C VAL A 470 -8.84 -42.03 -45.36
N GLU A 471 -9.85 -42.13 -46.22
CA GLU A 471 -9.83 -41.46 -47.53
C GLU A 471 -9.88 -39.92 -47.40
N GLU A 472 -10.68 -39.39 -46.48
CA GLU A 472 -10.72 -37.95 -46.19
C GLU A 472 -9.37 -37.47 -45.60
N PHE A 473 -8.79 -38.22 -44.66
CA PHE A 473 -7.49 -37.91 -44.08
C PHE A 473 -6.35 -37.93 -45.11
N LYS A 474 -6.44 -38.65 -46.23
CA LYS A 474 -5.38 -38.61 -47.26
C LYS A 474 -5.22 -37.22 -47.88
N GLU A 475 -6.31 -36.47 -48.01
CA GLU A 475 -6.25 -35.11 -48.53
C GLU A 475 -5.85 -34.10 -47.46
N ILE A 476 -6.26 -34.32 -46.21
CA ILE A 476 -6.07 -33.39 -45.10
C ILE A 476 -4.69 -33.57 -44.45
N HIS A 477 -4.34 -34.81 -44.09
CA HIS A 477 -3.11 -35.16 -43.36
C HIS A 477 -2.64 -36.59 -43.70
N PRO A 478 -1.86 -36.77 -44.79
CA PRO A 478 -1.48 -38.09 -45.33
C PRO A 478 -0.83 -39.04 -44.32
N GLU A 479 -0.02 -38.54 -43.38
CA GLU A 479 0.64 -39.37 -42.37
C GLU A 479 -0.34 -40.01 -41.40
N MET A 480 -1.42 -39.30 -41.06
CA MET A 480 -2.44 -39.80 -40.12
C MET A 480 -3.29 -40.88 -40.80
N ALA A 481 -3.61 -40.67 -42.08
CA ALA A 481 -4.31 -41.67 -42.90
C ALA A 481 -3.57 -43.02 -42.93
N ILE A 482 -2.23 -43.00 -43.01
CA ILE A 482 -1.41 -44.21 -43.00
C ILE A 482 -1.53 -44.95 -41.66
N LYS A 483 -1.53 -44.24 -40.53
CA LYS A 483 -1.64 -44.86 -39.20
C LYS A 483 -2.99 -45.56 -39.01
N PHE A 484 -4.10 -44.87 -39.31
CA PHE A 484 -5.43 -45.48 -39.25
C PHE A 484 -5.56 -46.68 -40.19
N LYS A 485 -5.05 -46.57 -41.42
CA LYS A 485 -5.04 -47.68 -42.38
C LYS A 485 -4.33 -48.92 -41.82
N ASN A 486 -3.12 -48.75 -41.29
CA ASN A 486 -2.33 -49.85 -40.71
C ASN A 486 -3.04 -50.50 -39.50
N ALA A 487 -3.75 -49.71 -38.67
CA ALA A 487 -4.50 -50.21 -37.52
C ALA A 487 -5.69 -51.08 -37.93
N ILE A 488 -6.39 -50.68 -38.98
CA ILE A 488 -7.53 -51.41 -39.53
C ILE A 488 -7.06 -52.70 -40.23
N GLU A 489 -5.96 -52.64 -41.00
CA GLU A 489 -5.41 -53.79 -41.74
C GLU A 489 -4.80 -54.85 -40.80
N SER A 490 -4.17 -54.44 -39.70
CA SER A 490 -3.64 -55.36 -38.68
C SER A 490 -4.74 -56.04 -37.84
N GLY A 491 -5.98 -55.54 -37.90
CA GLY A 491 -7.08 -55.98 -37.04
C GLY A 491 -7.04 -55.39 -35.63
N SER A 492 -6.10 -54.48 -35.35
CA SER A 492 -5.96 -53.83 -34.04
C SER A 492 -7.06 -52.78 -33.80
N LEU A 493 -7.68 -52.26 -34.86
CA LEU A 493 -8.81 -51.34 -34.79
C LEU A 493 -9.94 -51.80 -35.72
N ILE A 494 -10.95 -52.45 -35.14
CA ILE A 494 -12.14 -52.94 -35.87
C ILE A 494 -13.38 -52.09 -35.61
N HIS A 495 -13.38 -51.35 -34.50
CA HIS A 495 -14.46 -50.49 -34.06
C HIS A 495 -13.84 -49.42 -33.15
N GLN A 496 -14.23 -48.17 -33.32
CA GLN A 496 -13.88 -47.07 -32.42
C GLN A 496 -15.14 -46.39 -31.89
N TRP A 497 -15.17 -46.19 -30.57
CA TRP A 497 -16.14 -45.32 -29.92
C TRP A 497 -15.46 -44.04 -29.52
N ASN A 498 -16.10 -42.92 -29.84
CA ASN A 498 -15.61 -41.60 -29.54
C ASN A 498 -16.57 -40.89 -28.60
N PRO A 499 -16.47 -41.09 -27.27
CA PRO A 499 -17.16 -40.24 -26.32
C PRO A 499 -16.64 -38.81 -26.40
N VAL A 500 -17.56 -37.88 -26.58
CA VAL A 500 -17.30 -36.47 -26.84
C VAL A 500 -17.90 -35.62 -25.73
N GLY A 501 -17.11 -34.70 -25.18
CA GLY A 501 -17.54 -33.67 -24.25
C GLY A 501 -17.55 -32.29 -24.91
N ARG A 502 -18.53 -31.46 -24.57
CA ARG A 502 -18.74 -30.16 -25.21
C ARG A 502 -17.79 -29.07 -24.70
N LEU A 503 -17.28 -28.23 -25.62
CA LEU A 503 -16.57 -26.97 -25.35
C LEU A 503 -17.38 -25.78 -25.90
N SER A 504 -16.97 -24.54 -25.57
CA SER A 504 -17.66 -23.32 -26.04
C SER A 504 -17.69 -23.19 -27.57
N ASP A 505 -16.57 -23.49 -28.22
CA ASP A 505 -16.37 -23.34 -29.67
C ASP A 505 -15.85 -24.64 -30.30
N GLY A 506 -16.26 -25.78 -29.75
CA GLY A 506 -15.77 -27.08 -30.18
C GLY A 506 -16.09 -28.24 -29.25
N VAL A 507 -15.28 -29.29 -29.32
CA VAL A 507 -15.42 -30.51 -28.51
C VAL A 507 -14.09 -31.13 -28.10
N LEU A 508 -14.10 -31.83 -26.96
CA LEU A 508 -13.06 -32.76 -26.53
C LEU A 508 -13.54 -34.19 -26.84
N SER A 509 -12.82 -34.93 -27.67
CA SER A 509 -13.10 -36.33 -27.98
C SER A 509 -12.04 -37.23 -27.37
N ILE A 510 -12.45 -38.39 -26.86
CA ILE A 510 -11.55 -39.47 -26.46
C ILE A 510 -11.76 -40.63 -27.41
N ASP A 511 -10.71 -41.35 -27.78
CA ASP A 511 -10.78 -42.53 -28.64
C ASP A 511 -10.77 -43.81 -27.79
N LEU A 512 -11.79 -44.66 -27.94
CA LEU A 512 -11.92 -45.94 -27.23
C LEU A 512 -12.11 -47.13 -28.18
N MET A 513 -11.51 -48.26 -27.84
CA MET A 513 -11.72 -49.56 -28.50
C MET A 513 -12.81 -50.41 -27.85
N ASN A 514 -13.38 -49.97 -26.73
CA ASN A 514 -14.50 -50.62 -26.04
C ASN A 514 -15.65 -49.62 -25.83
N PRO A 515 -16.91 -50.07 -25.72
CA PRO A 515 -18.03 -49.18 -25.42
C PRO A 515 -17.81 -48.39 -24.12
N PRO A 516 -18.11 -47.07 -24.10
CA PRO A 516 -17.90 -46.24 -22.91
C PRO A 516 -18.81 -46.67 -21.76
N SER A 517 -18.26 -46.68 -20.55
CA SER A 517 -19.01 -46.92 -19.31
C SER A 517 -19.67 -45.64 -18.79
N GLU A 518 -20.59 -45.74 -17.81
CA GLU A 518 -21.14 -44.57 -17.11
C GLU A 518 -20.05 -43.75 -16.37
N ASP A 519 -19.01 -44.42 -15.89
CA ASP A 519 -17.83 -43.76 -15.31
C ASP A 519 -17.07 -42.93 -16.36
N THR A 520 -16.94 -43.46 -17.59
CA THR A 520 -16.34 -42.76 -18.73
C THR A 520 -17.10 -41.48 -19.09
N LYS A 521 -18.43 -41.53 -19.12
CA LYS A 521 -19.27 -40.35 -19.39
C LYS A 521 -19.00 -39.23 -18.40
N THR A 522 -18.95 -39.56 -17.11
CA THR A 522 -18.67 -38.60 -16.03
C THR A 522 -17.28 -37.98 -16.18
N ILE A 523 -16.27 -38.78 -16.50
CA ILE A 523 -14.90 -38.32 -16.73
C ILE A 523 -14.83 -37.36 -17.92
N VAL A 524 -15.43 -37.71 -19.07
CA VAL A 524 -15.39 -36.90 -20.30
C VAL A 524 -16.00 -35.52 -20.08
N ILE A 525 -17.18 -35.45 -19.45
CA ILE A 525 -17.86 -34.17 -19.17
C ILE A 525 -16.98 -33.29 -18.28
N LYS A 526 -16.44 -33.83 -17.18
CA LYS A 526 -15.61 -33.06 -16.24
C LYS A 526 -14.29 -32.62 -16.88
N MET A 527 -13.66 -33.48 -17.69
CA MET A 527 -12.42 -33.14 -18.42
C MET A 527 -12.65 -32.07 -19.49
N ALA A 528 -13.76 -32.15 -20.24
CA ALA A 528 -14.13 -31.12 -21.21
C ALA A 528 -14.36 -29.76 -20.52
N GLY A 529 -15.05 -29.75 -19.39
CA GLY A 529 -15.23 -28.53 -18.58
C GLY A 529 -13.91 -27.91 -18.11
N ALA A 530 -12.96 -28.72 -17.63
CA ALA A 530 -11.62 -28.24 -17.25
C ALA A 530 -10.82 -27.72 -18.45
N PHE A 531 -10.88 -28.43 -19.58
CA PHE A 531 -10.21 -28.01 -20.80
C PHE A 531 -10.79 -26.70 -21.39
N ASN A 532 -12.09 -26.48 -21.26
CA ASN A 532 -12.74 -25.27 -21.75
C ASN A 532 -12.14 -23.99 -21.11
N MET A 533 -11.67 -24.07 -19.86
CA MET A 533 -10.93 -22.97 -19.23
C MET A 533 -9.56 -22.74 -19.88
N ALA A 534 -8.84 -23.81 -20.24
CA ALA A 534 -7.58 -23.74 -20.99
C ALA A 534 -7.77 -23.05 -22.33
N TYR A 535 -8.86 -23.39 -23.01
CA TYR A 535 -9.18 -22.83 -24.31
C TYR A 535 -9.53 -21.34 -24.23
N GLN A 536 -10.33 -20.92 -23.24
CA GLN A 536 -10.57 -19.49 -23.00
C GLN A 536 -9.27 -18.75 -22.67
N ARG A 537 -8.37 -19.36 -21.87
CA ARG A 537 -7.04 -18.80 -21.60
C ARG A 537 -6.18 -18.68 -22.87
N PHE A 538 -6.24 -19.65 -23.78
CA PHE A 538 -5.58 -19.58 -25.09
C PHE A 538 -6.09 -18.39 -25.92
N LEU A 539 -7.41 -18.19 -25.99
CA LEU A 539 -8.00 -17.04 -26.68
C LEU A 539 -7.60 -15.71 -26.04
N ASP A 540 -7.60 -15.63 -24.71
CA ASP A 540 -7.15 -14.46 -23.96
C ASP A 540 -5.67 -14.14 -24.23
N LEU A 541 -4.81 -15.17 -24.23
CA LEU A 541 -3.38 -15.02 -24.53
C LEU A 541 -3.16 -14.55 -25.97
N GLN A 542 -3.90 -15.08 -26.95
CA GLN A 542 -3.82 -14.63 -28.33
C GLN A 542 -4.20 -13.15 -28.47
N LYS A 543 -5.25 -12.72 -27.75
CA LYS A 543 -5.68 -11.32 -27.70
C LYS A 543 -4.65 -10.43 -27.00
N ALA A 544 -4.05 -10.91 -25.91
CA ALA A 544 -3.01 -10.22 -25.16
C ALA A 544 -1.70 -10.07 -25.95
N GLU A 545 -1.28 -11.10 -26.69
CA GLU A 545 -0.11 -11.06 -27.59
C GLU A 545 -0.32 -10.01 -28.70
N ALA A 546 -1.51 -10.00 -29.33
CA ALA A 546 -1.86 -8.99 -30.33
C ALA A 546 -1.90 -7.57 -29.74
N GLN A 547 -2.49 -7.39 -28.56
CA GLN A 547 -2.49 -6.09 -27.85
C GLN A 547 -1.07 -5.65 -27.48
N THR A 548 -0.21 -6.57 -27.04
CA THR A 548 1.19 -6.28 -26.69
C THR A 548 1.96 -5.80 -27.91
N ARG A 549 1.76 -6.46 -29.06
CA ARG A 549 2.38 -6.06 -30.33
C ARG A 549 1.91 -4.66 -30.77
N GLU A 550 0.62 -4.37 -30.65
CA GLU A 550 0.07 -3.05 -30.97
C GLU A 550 0.60 -1.96 -30.01
N ALA A 551 0.68 -2.27 -28.71
CA ALA A 551 1.26 -1.36 -27.72
C ALA A 551 2.76 -1.09 -27.97
N GLN A 552 3.52 -2.09 -28.44
CA GLN A 552 4.91 -1.90 -28.86
C GLN A 552 5.02 -0.93 -30.05
N ILE A 553 4.14 -1.05 -31.05
CA ILE A 553 4.10 -0.15 -32.21
C ILE A 553 3.78 1.28 -31.76
N GLU A 554 2.74 1.48 -30.93
CA GLU A 554 2.41 2.82 -30.41
C GLU A 554 3.53 3.39 -29.53
N ALA A 555 4.17 2.59 -28.69
CA ALA A 555 5.31 3.05 -27.89
C ALA A 555 6.50 3.47 -28.76
N ALA A 556 6.72 2.78 -29.88
CA ALA A 556 7.76 3.12 -30.84
C ALA A 556 7.45 4.44 -31.57
N LEU A 557 6.20 4.62 -32.03
CA LEU A 557 5.72 5.88 -32.61
C LEU A 557 5.82 7.04 -31.61
N GLU A 558 5.50 6.81 -30.33
CA GLU A 558 5.58 7.82 -29.29
C GLU A 558 7.02 8.22 -28.95
N ARG A 559 7.97 7.27 -29.00
CA ARG A 559 9.41 7.60 -28.89
C ARG A 559 9.87 8.52 -30.02
N VAL A 560 9.40 8.29 -31.23
CA VAL A 560 9.65 9.20 -32.36
C VAL A 560 9.02 10.57 -32.09
N ARG A 561 7.72 10.64 -31.74
CA ARG A 561 7.05 11.91 -31.40
C ARG A 561 7.78 12.68 -30.30
N THR A 562 8.18 11.99 -29.24
CA THR A 562 8.91 12.57 -28.11
C THR A 562 10.26 13.14 -28.56
N ARG A 563 11.00 12.39 -29.38
CA ARG A 563 12.27 12.87 -29.94
C ARG A 563 12.07 14.11 -30.83
N SER A 564 11.02 14.12 -31.64
CA SER A 564 10.65 15.26 -32.48
C SER A 564 10.27 16.49 -31.64
N LEU A 565 9.47 16.32 -30.59
CA LEU A 565 9.10 17.41 -29.67
C LEU A 565 10.30 17.95 -28.90
N ALA A 566 11.31 17.13 -28.63
CA ALA A 566 12.56 17.53 -27.99
C ALA A 566 13.52 18.29 -28.90
N MET A 567 13.20 18.45 -30.20
CA MET A 567 14.01 19.26 -31.10
C MET A 567 13.94 20.74 -30.70
N HIS A 568 15.11 21.34 -30.53
CA HIS A 568 15.31 22.77 -30.27
C HIS A 568 16.03 23.48 -31.41
N LYS A 569 16.73 22.74 -32.26
CA LYS A 569 17.46 23.26 -33.41
C LYS A 569 17.23 22.43 -34.66
N THR A 570 17.44 23.05 -35.81
CA THR A 570 17.25 22.40 -37.12
C THR A 570 18.25 21.26 -37.39
N ASP A 571 19.45 21.29 -36.82
CA ASP A 571 20.48 20.25 -36.94
C ASP A 571 20.15 18.93 -36.19
N GLU A 572 19.14 18.94 -35.32
CA GLU A 572 18.74 17.77 -34.55
C GLU A 572 17.83 16.80 -35.32
N LEU A 573 17.39 17.17 -36.53
CA LEU A 573 16.51 16.35 -37.37
C LEU A 573 17.12 14.95 -37.63
N GLN A 574 18.43 14.87 -37.88
CA GLN A 574 19.13 13.61 -38.15
C GLN A 574 18.97 12.60 -37.00
N ARG A 575 18.92 13.06 -35.74
CA ARG A 575 18.71 12.19 -34.57
C ARG A 575 17.31 11.58 -34.54
N VAL A 576 16.30 12.32 -35.01
CA VAL A 576 14.94 11.78 -35.13
C VAL A 576 14.90 10.68 -36.18
N ILE A 577 15.58 10.87 -37.30
CA ILE A 577 15.64 9.89 -38.41
C ILE A 577 16.33 8.60 -37.97
N GLN A 578 17.43 8.72 -37.22
CA GLN A 578 18.08 7.59 -36.55
C GLN A 578 17.14 6.86 -35.59
N THR A 579 16.33 7.61 -34.83
CA THR A 579 15.32 7.03 -33.93
C THR A 579 14.25 6.27 -34.73
N VAL A 580 13.73 6.83 -35.82
CA VAL A 580 12.76 6.16 -36.71
C VAL A 580 13.33 4.83 -37.21
N HIS A 581 14.56 4.83 -37.72
CA HIS A 581 15.23 3.62 -38.20
C HIS A 581 15.35 2.55 -37.10
N GLN A 582 15.86 2.95 -35.92
CA GLN A 582 16.04 2.03 -34.81
C GLN A 582 14.71 1.44 -34.32
N GLU A 583 13.65 2.23 -34.27
CA GLU A 583 12.34 1.77 -33.86
C GLU A 583 11.71 0.80 -34.87
N LEU A 584 11.90 1.02 -36.16
CA LEU A 584 11.48 0.06 -37.19
C LEU A 584 12.23 -1.29 -37.04
N LEU A 585 13.53 -1.27 -36.71
CA LEU A 585 14.30 -2.48 -36.40
C LEU A 585 13.83 -3.18 -35.12
N ASN A 586 13.54 -2.42 -34.06
CA ASN A 586 13.03 -2.97 -32.79
C ASN A 586 11.66 -3.65 -32.95
N LEU A 587 10.89 -3.26 -33.96
CA LEU A 587 9.65 -3.92 -34.36
C LEU A 587 9.91 -5.16 -35.25
N ASN A 588 11.14 -5.62 -35.40
CA ASN A 588 11.54 -6.78 -36.22
C ASN A 588 11.20 -6.64 -37.72
N ILE A 589 11.20 -5.42 -38.26
CA ILE A 589 11.07 -5.22 -39.70
C ILE A 589 12.43 -5.52 -40.35
N SER A 590 12.47 -6.42 -41.34
CA SER A 590 13.68 -6.86 -42.03
C SER A 590 14.28 -5.78 -42.96
N ILE A 591 14.87 -4.74 -42.37
CA ILE A 591 15.56 -3.65 -43.08
C ILE A 591 17.06 -3.97 -43.14
N SER A 592 17.64 -4.02 -44.34
CA SER A 592 19.06 -4.30 -44.54
C SER A 592 19.81 -3.23 -45.33
N GLY A 593 19.11 -2.31 -46.00
CA GLY A 593 19.70 -1.21 -46.78
C GLY A 593 19.54 0.19 -46.21
N GLY A 594 18.97 0.31 -45.01
CA GLY A 594 18.71 1.57 -44.34
C GLY A 594 17.31 2.13 -44.57
N SER A 595 17.00 3.16 -43.79
CA SER A 595 15.79 3.98 -43.90
C SER A 595 16.18 5.37 -44.37
N PHE A 596 15.43 5.90 -45.33
CA PHE A 596 15.70 7.20 -45.93
C PHE A 596 14.46 8.08 -45.89
N ILE A 597 14.68 9.37 -45.75
CA ILE A 597 13.63 10.38 -45.75
C ILE A 597 14.00 11.46 -46.75
N ALA A 598 13.14 11.69 -47.75
CA ALA A 598 13.34 12.72 -48.77
C ALA A 598 12.34 13.87 -48.62
N ILE A 599 12.74 15.09 -49.02
CA ILE A 599 11.86 16.26 -49.05
C ILE A 599 11.22 16.39 -50.41
N ASN A 600 9.89 16.34 -50.45
CA ASN A 600 9.17 16.26 -51.71
C ASN A 600 9.32 17.52 -52.57
N SER A 601 9.44 18.71 -51.95
CA SER A 601 9.60 19.99 -52.65
C SER A 601 10.98 20.20 -53.27
N GLU A 602 12.00 19.46 -52.83
CA GLU A 602 13.38 19.62 -53.30
C GLU A 602 13.73 18.62 -54.41
N ILE A 603 12.78 17.79 -54.85
CA ILE A 603 13.01 16.72 -55.85
C ILE A 603 12.69 17.25 -57.25
N GLU A 604 13.67 17.92 -57.86
CA GLU A 604 13.61 18.34 -59.26
C GLU A 604 14.41 17.42 -60.18
N THR A 605 15.74 17.44 -60.06
CA THR A 605 16.70 16.62 -60.82
C THR A 605 17.53 15.71 -59.90
N GLU A 606 17.78 16.12 -58.66
CA GLU A 606 18.46 15.36 -57.62
C GLU A 606 17.52 15.02 -56.44
N ILE A 607 17.85 13.99 -55.65
CA ILE A 607 17.07 13.64 -54.44
C ILE A 607 17.83 14.12 -53.21
N HIS A 608 17.22 15.05 -52.49
CA HIS A 608 17.65 15.51 -51.18
C HIS A 608 17.05 14.63 -50.10
N CYS A 609 17.90 13.87 -49.38
CA CYS A 609 17.42 12.95 -48.35
C CYS A 609 18.40 12.79 -47.19
N TRP A 610 17.87 12.39 -46.04
CA TRP A 610 18.64 11.90 -44.91
C TRP A 610 18.49 10.40 -44.80
N GLY A 611 19.57 9.74 -44.40
CA GLY A 611 19.63 8.29 -44.25
C GLY A 611 19.99 7.87 -42.84
N SER A 612 19.55 6.67 -42.44
CA SER A 612 20.07 5.98 -41.26
C SER A 612 20.14 4.47 -41.50
N GLY A 613 21.25 3.85 -41.07
CA GLY A 613 21.51 2.42 -41.18
C GLY A 613 21.99 1.94 -42.55
N GLY A 614 22.73 0.83 -42.58
CA GLY A 614 23.28 0.26 -43.82
C GLY A 614 24.19 1.24 -44.56
N THR A 615 23.94 1.45 -45.85
CA THR A 615 24.67 2.43 -46.68
C THR A 615 24.20 3.88 -46.48
N ALA A 616 23.25 4.11 -45.57
CA ALA A 616 22.58 5.39 -45.35
C ALA A 616 23.13 6.18 -44.16
N ASP A 617 24.02 5.60 -43.35
CA ASP A 617 24.48 6.19 -42.08
C ASP A 617 25.36 7.42 -42.31
N THR A 618 24.72 8.59 -42.27
CA THR A 618 25.31 9.89 -42.60
C THR A 618 24.96 10.90 -41.51
N SER A 619 25.81 11.89 -41.25
CA SER A 619 25.57 12.89 -40.19
C SER A 619 24.77 14.11 -40.67
N GLU A 620 24.62 14.28 -41.98
CA GLU A 620 24.07 15.47 -42.63
C GLU A 620 23.15 15.08 -43.80
N GLN A 621 22.45 16.05 -44.38
CA GLN A 621 21.64 15.86 -45.58
C GLN A 621 22.51 15.35 -46.73
N VAL A 622 21.97 14.40 -47.49
CA VAL A 622 22.67 13.73 -48.59
C VAL A 622 21.96 14.02 -49.90
N HIS A 623 22.75 14.20 -50.97
CA HIS A 623 22.26 14.43 -52.32
C HIS A 623 22.51 13.19 -53.17
N ILE A 624 21.45 12.56 -53.68
CA ILE A 624 21.56 11.47 -54.65
C ILE A 624 21.49 12.06 -56.07
N PRO A 625 22.58 11.98 -56.87
CA PRO A 625 22.60 12.53 -58.21
C PRO A 625 21.64 11.79 -59.16
N TYR A 626 21.17 12.51 -60.19
CA TYR A 626 20.29 11.94 -61.22
C TYR A 626 20.90 10.69 -61.86
N PHE A 627 20.14 9.59 -61.87
CA PHE A 627 20.50 8.35 -62.54
C PHE A 627 19.37 7.89 -63.46
N ASP A 628 19.61 7.84 -64.78
CA ASP A 628 18.58 7.55 -65.78
C ASP A 628 18.21 6.05 -65.85
N LYS A 629 17.70 5.51 -64.74
CA LYS A 629 17.32 4.11 -64.56
C LYS A 629 16.06 3.97 -63.70
N PRO A 630 15.31 2.86 -63.85
CA PRO A 630 14.06 2.62 -63.12
C PRO A 630 14.14 2.77 -61.59
N PHE A 631 15.30 2.56 -60.96
CA PHE A 631 15.51 2.79 -59.53
C PHE A 631 15.23 4.21 -59.07
N TYR A 632 15.61 5.16 -59.90
CA TYR A 632 15.60 6.57 -59.56
C TYR A 632 14.35 7.23 -60.15
N THR A 633 14.03 6.91 -61.42
CA THR A 633 12.88 7.47 -62.12
C THR A 633 11.54 6.99 -61.53
N ASN A 634 11.44 5.75 -61.05
CA ASN A 634 10.21 5.27 -60.40
C ASN A 634 10.01 5.91 -59.01
N LEU A 635 11.09 6.10 -58.23
CA LEU A 635 11.03 6.78 -56.94
C LEU A 635 10.55 8.23 -57.08
N ILE A 636 11.16 8.99 -58.00
CA ILE A 636 10.74 10.38 -58.27
C ILE A 636 9.30 10.42 -58.76
N LYS A 637 8.93 9.54 -59.69
CA LYS A 637 7.57 9.46 -60.21
C LYS A 637 6.57 9.17 -59.07
N GLY A 638 6.87 8.20 -58.21
CA GLY A 638 6.06 7.84 -57.05
C GLY A 638 5.86 9.02 -56.10
N ILE A 639 6.93 9.73 -55.76
CA ILE A 639 6.86 10.92 -54.89
C ILE A 639 6.05 12.07 -55.55
N LYS A 640 6.27 12.34 -56.84
CA LYS A 640 5.55 13.39 -57.60
C LYS A 640 4.08 13.07 -57.84
N THR A 641 3.66 11.82 -57.66
CA THR A 641 2.23 11.42 -57.79
C THR A 641 1.41 11.92 -56.59
N GLY A 642 2.05 12.32 -55.49
CA GLY A 642 1.41 12.84 -54.28
C GLY A 642 1.25 11.78 -53.17
N PRO A 643 0.55 12.12 -52.08
CA PRO A 643 0.46 11.26 -50.90
C PRO A 643 -0.05 9.85 -51.24
N GLY A 644 0.66 8.83 -50.77
CA GLY A 644 0.38 7.45 -51.16
C GLY A 644 1.42 6.46 -50.66
N PHE A 645 1.32 5.23 -51.16
CA PHE A 645 2.22 4.14 -50.81
C PHE A 645 2.50 3.28 -52.04
N PHE A 646 3.76 2.90 -52.24
CA PHE A 646 4.16 2.01 -53.32
C PHE A 646 5.36 1.15 -52.92
N THR A 647 5.48 -0.01 -53.58
CA THR A 647 6.58 -0.95 -53.40
C THR A 647 7.24 -1.22 -54.73
N GLU A 648 8.55 -1.36 -54.72
CA GLU A 648 9.36 -1.59 -55.90
C GLU A 648 10.32 -2.75 -55.66
N GLU A 649 10.50 -3.58 -56.69
CA GLU A 649 11.34 -4.76 -56.67
C GLU A 649 12.26 -4.72 -57.87
N TYR A 650 13.53 -5.04 -57.65
CA TYR A 650 14.55 -5.01 -58.67
C TYR A 650 15.45 -6.23 -58.56
N THR A 651 15.97 -6.68 -59.70
CA THR A 651 16.83 -7.84 -59.79
C THR A 651 18.22 -7.59 -59.19
N GLN A 652 18.97 -8.65 -58.91
CA GLN A 652 20.35 -8.55 -58.40
C GLN A 652 21.27 -7.74 -59.32
N LYS A 653 21.14 -7.92 -60.64
CA LYS A 653 21.94 -7.19 -61.64
C LYS A 653 21.68 -5.69 -61.59
N GLU A 654 20.40 -5.34 -61.48
CA GLU A 654 19.94 -3.96 -61.35
C GLU A 654 20.45 -3.33 -60.04
N LYS A 655 20.42 -4.07 -58.91
CA LYS A 655 21.00 -3.63 -57.63
C LYS A 655 22.49 -3.28 -57.76
N GLU A 656 23.27 -4.18 -58.36
CA GLU A 656 24.71 -3.95 -58.55
C GLU A 656 25.01 -2.72 -59.40
N GLU A 657 24.22 -2.50 -60.46
CA GLU A 657 24.37 -1.35 -61.35
C GLU A 657 24.14 -0.03 -60.59
N PHE A 658 23.10 0.02 -59.75
CA PHE A 658 22.76 1.18 -58.93
C PHE A 658 23.84 1.49 -57.89
N PHE A 659 24.31 0.51 -57.12
CA PHE A 659 25.33 0.75 -56.09
C PHE A 659 26.71 1.09 -56.68
N LYS A 660 27.08 0.50 -57.83
CA LYS A 660 28.32 0.90 -58.57
C LYS A 660 28.26 2.35 -59.05
N PHE A 661 27.06 2.88 -59.32
CA PHE A 661 26.87 4.30 -59.60
C PHE A 661 27.02 5.13 -58.32
N LEU A 662 26.28 4.81 -57.25
CA LEU A 662 26.34 5.55 -55.98
C LEU A 662 27.76 5.62 -55.40
N PHE A 663 28.55 4.53 -55.43
CA PHE A 663 29.92 4.52 -54.92
C PHE A 663 30.91 5.46 -55.65
N LYS A 664 30.49 6.12 -56.73
CA LYS A 664 31.27 7.17 -57.41
C LYS A 664 30.97 8.58 -56.90
N HIS A 665 29.96 8.74 -56.05
CA HIS A 665 29.48 10.02 -55.55
C HIS A 665 29.56 10.08 -54.02
N GLU A 666 29.87 11.27 -53.48
CA GLU A 666 29.89 11.51 -52.04
C GLU A 666 28.47 11.45 -51.45
N PRO A 667 28.26 10.88 -50.25
CA PRO A 667 29.25 10.33 -49.32
C PRO A 667 29.60 8.84 -49.57
N TRP A 668 28.90 8.15 -50.47
CA TRP A 668 29.09 6.71 -50.73
C TRP A 668 30.46 6.36 -51.33
N SER A 669 31.14 7.32 -51.96
CA SER A 669 32.55 7.21 -52.35
C SER A 669 33.49 6.97 -51.17
N LYS A 670 33.17 7.50 -49.98
CA LYS A 670 33.97 7.35 -48.74
C LYS A 670 33.76 6.04 -47.99
N LEU A 671 32.74 5.25 -48.34
CA LEU A 671 32.54 3.94 -47.73
C LEU A 671 33.76 3.04 -47.95
N ASP A 672 34.08 2.22 -46.94
CA ASP A 672 35.23 1.33 -47.01
C ASP A 672 35.01 0.17 -48.02
N SER A 673 36.10 -0.49 -48.42
CA SER A 673 36.04 -1.58 -49.39
C SER A 673 35.22 -2.78 -48.89
N LYS A 674 35.07 -2.96 -47.58
CA LYS A 674 34.32 -4.06 -46.97
C LYS A 674 32.82 -3.82 -47.12
N GLN A 675 32.33 -2.65 -46.74
CA GLN A 675 30.92 -2.23 -46.87
C GLN A 675 30.45 -2.24 -48.34
N LYS A 676 31.31 -1.76 -49.26
CA LYS A 676 31.02 -1.81 -50.70
C LYS A 676 30.90 -3.25 -51.21
N ASN A 677 31.79 -4.14 -50.78
CA ASN A 677 31.76 -5.54 -51.16
C ASN A 677 30.59 -6.31 -50.52
N GLU A 678 30.25 -6.05 -49.26
CA GLU A 678 29.11 -6.67 -48.59
C GLU A 678 27.77 -6.29 -49.26
N THR A 679 27.61 -5.02 -49.64
CA THR A 679 26.41 -4.53 -50.35
C THR A 679 26.26 -5.19 -51.73
N LEU A 680 27.36 -5.39 -52.46
CA LEU A 680 27.34 -6.01 -53.79
C LEU A 680 27.25 -7.54 -53.74
N SER A 681 27.81 -8.19 -52.72
CA SER A 681 27.88 -9.66 -52.61
C SER A 681 26.68 -10.30 -51.90
N SER A 682 25.80 -9.50 -51.29
CA SER A 682 24.56 -9.98 -50.67
C SER A 682 23.65 -10.67 -51.71
N PRO A 683 23.29 -11.96 -51.53
CA PRO A 683 22.49 -12.70 -52.51
C PRO A 683 21.06 -12.14 -52.59
N GLY A 684 20.50 -12.09 -53.81
CA GLY A 684 19.13 -11.65 -54.05
C GLY A 684 18.98 -10.24 -54.63
N GLY A 685 17.72 -9.80 -54.76
CA GLY A 685 17.33 -8.55 -55.40
C GLY A 685 17.44 -7.31 -54.50
N TYR A 686 16.76 -6.23 -54.88
CA TYR A 686 16.58 -5.03 -54.06
C TYR A 686 15.09 -4.74 -53.97
N THR A 687 14.57 -4.58 -52.76
CA THR A 687 13.17 -4.22 -52.53
C THR A 687 13.11 -2.92 -51.75
N ARG A 688 12.19 -2.03 -52.14
CA ARG A 688 11.92 -0.77 -51.46
C ARG A 688 10.42 -0.59 -51.25
N SER A 689 10.03 -0.27 -50.02
CA SER A 689 8.70 0.24 -49.69
C SER A 689 8.82 1.73 -49.42
N CYS A 690 7.96 2.55 -50.04
CA CYS A 690 7.94 4.00 -49.91
C CYS A 690 6.55 4.49 -49.51
N CYS A 691 6.50 5.32 -48.47
CA CYS A 691 5.31 6.06 -48.07
C CYS A 691 5.54 7.56 -48.30
N VAL A 692 4.70 8.14 -49.14
CA VAL A 692 4.75 9.56 -49.53
C VAL A 692 3.72 10.31 -48.69
N SER A 693 4.17 11.32 -47.95
CA SER A 693 3.33 12.27 -47.23
C SER A 693 3.27 13.61 -48.00
N GLN A 694 2.72 14.66 -47.39
CA GLN A 694 2.53 15.94 -48.09
C GLN A 694 3.88 16.64 -48.36
N HIS A 695 4.77 16.68 -47.37
CA HIS A 695 6.05 17.38 -47.43
C HIS A 695 7.26 16.43 -47.46
N SER A 696 7.15 15.26 -46.83
CA SER A 696 8.22 14.28 -46.75
C SER A 696 7.83 12.92 -47.33
N SER A 697 8.82 12.09 -47.67
CA SER A 697 8.64 10.69 -48.06
C SER A 697 9.61 9.80 -47.31
N ILE A 698 9.12 8.74 -46.67
CA ILE A 698 9.94 7.73 -46.00
C ILE A 698 10.00 6.46 -46.84
N PHE A 699 11.20 5.94 -47.07
CA PHE A 699 11.36 4.63 -47.68
C PHE A 699 12.37 3.76 -46.93
N ILE A 700 12.06 2.46 -46.90
CA ILE A 700 12.90 1.41 -46.30
C ILE A 700 13.37 0.43 -47.37
N ILE A 701 14.55 -0.14 -47.17
CA ILE A 701 15.23 -0.94 -48.18
C ILE A 701 15.64 -2.30 -47.63
N ASN A 702 15.43 -3.34 -48.44
CA ASN A 702 16.00 -4.68 -48.22
C ASN A 702 16.91 -5.08 -49.40
N HIS A 703 18.20 -5.29 -49.12
CA HIS A 703 19.25 -5.67 -50.06
C HIS A 703 19.28 -7.17 -50.44
N PHE A 704 18.44 -8.00 -49.81
CA PHE A 704 18.28 -9.42 -50.16
C PHE A 704 17.10 -9.64 -51.13
N GLY A 705 16.32 -8.60 -51.42
CA GLY A 705 15.16 -8.68 -52.32
C GLY A 705 13.94 -9.36 -51.70
N GLU A 706 13.93 -9.54 -50.38
CA GLU A 706 12.75 -10.02 -49.66
C GLU A 706 11.67 -8.94 -49.69
N LYS A 707 10.41 -9.37 -49.82
CA LYS A 707 9.25 -8.46 -49.80
C LYS A 707 8.89 -8.13 -48.35
N PHE A 708 8.66 -6.85 -48.07
CA PHE A 708 8.04 -6.44 -46.82
C PHE A 708 6.59 -6.93 -46.77
N SER A 709 6.19 -7.53 -45.64
CA SER A 709 4.83 -8.02 -45.47
C SER A 709 3.82 -6.87 -45.46
N GLU A 710 2.53 -7.15 -45.65
CA GLU A 710 1.49 -6.12 -45.50
C GLU A 710 1.51 -5.47 -44.11
N ALA A 711 1.82 -6.24 -43.07
CA ALA A 711 1.95 -5.74 -41.70
C ALA A 711 3.13 -4.77 -41.55
N ASP A 712 4.31 -5.09 -42.12
CA ASP A 712 5.47 -4.20 -42.11
C ASP A 712 5.18 -2.88 -42.83
N ASN A 713 4.48 -2.98 -43.97
CA ASN A 713 4.09 -1.83 -44.77
C ASN A 713 3.07 -0.94 -44.05
N ASP A 714 2.16 -1.51 -43.25
CA ASP A 714 1.23 -0.72 -42.42
C ASP A 714 1.94 0.04 -41.29
N ILE A 715 2.91 -0.61 -40.64
CA ILE A 715 3.78 0.05 -39.64
C ILE A 715 4.51 1.23 -40.29
N LEU A 716 5.13 1.05 -41.47
CA LEU A 716 5.82 2.13 -42.17
C LEU A 716 4.91 3.34 -42.46
N LYS A 717 3.65 3.10 -42.89
CA LYS A 717 2.66 4.18 -43.12
C LYS A 717 2.34 4.95 -41.84
N ARG A 718 2.37 4.31 -40.67
CA ARG A 718 2.16 4.98 -39.38
C ARG A 718 3.37 5.83 -38.99
N PHE A 719 4.59 5.32 -39.19
CA PHE A 719 5.81 6.10 -38.98
C PHE A 719 5.89 7.32 -39.92
N ALA A 720 5.51 7.17 -41.19
CA ALA A 720 5.44 8.28 -42.13
C ALA A 720 4.50 9.39 -41.67
N ARG A 721 3.31 9.04 -41.15
CA ARG A 721 2.37 10.03 -40.58
C ARG A 721 2.94 10.78 -39.37
N VAL A 722 3.66 10.10 -38.49
CA VAL A 722 4.30 10.73 -37.32
C VAL A 722 5.47 11.61 -37.74
N PHE A 723 6.28 11.15 -38.69
CA PHE A 723 7.41 11.92 -39.17
C PHE A 723 6.98 13.17 -39.93
N GLU A 724 5.85 13.15 -40.63
CA GLU A 724 5.33 14.35 -41.30
C GLU A 724 5.15 15.52 -40.31
N GLN A 725 4.67 15.23 -39.08
CA GLN A 725 4.58 16.23 -38.01
C GLN A 725 5.96 16.72 -37.55
N THR A 726 6.96 15.83 -37.54
CA THR A 726 8.37 16.17 -37.24
C THR A 726 8.89 17.17 -38.26
N TYR A 727 8.62 16.93 -39.55
CA TYR A 727 9.09 17.81 -40.60
C TYR A 727 8.38 19.19 -40.57
N THR A 728 7.08 19.24 -40.27
CA THR A 728 6.41 20.52 -40.00
C THR A 728 7.09 21.30 -38.87
N ARG A 729 7.44 20.63 -37.76
CA ARG A 729 8.19 21.26 -36.66
C ARG A 729 9.58 21.74 -37.07
N PHE A 730 10.28 20.98 -37.90
CA PHE A 730 11.56 21.41 -38.46
C PHE A 730 11.43 22.74 -39.24
N LEU A 731 10.38 22.88 -40.06
CA LEU A 731 10.09 24.14 -40.78
C LEU A 731 9.77 25.28 -39.81
N ASP A 732 9.00 25.02 -38.76
CA ASP A 732 8.68 26.01 -37.72
C ASP A 732 9.94 26.47 -36.97
N LEU A 733 10.84 25.53 -36.62
CA LEU A 733 12.13 25.84 -36.00
C LEU A 733 13.02 26.67 -36.93
N GLN A 734 13.09 26.34 -38.22
CA GLN A 734 13.85 27.12 -39.20
C GLN A 734 13.35 28.57 -39.27
N LYS A 735 12.03 28.76 -39.23
CA LYS A 735 11.41 30.10 -39.19
C LYS A 735 11.71 30.82 -37.86
N ALA A 736 11.64 30.11 -36.73
CA ALA A 736 11.91 30.67 -35.41
C ALA A 736 13.38 31.08 -35.23
N GLU A 737 14.33 30.28 -35.72
CA GLU A 737 15.77 30.61 -35.70
C GLU A 737 16.06 31.87 -36.53
N ALA A 738 15.45 32.00 -37.71
CA ALA A 738 15.56 33.21 -38.54
C ALA A 738 14.97 34.45 -37.83
N GLN A 739 13.81 34.32 -37.20
CA GLN A 739 13.18 35.39 -36.43
C GLN A 739 14.00 35.79 -35.20
N ALA A 740 14.59 34.83 -34.48
CA ALA A 740 15.42 35.09 -33.31
C ALA A 740 16.67 35.89 -33.70
N ARG A 741 17.29 35.57 -34.84
CA ARG A 741 18.43 36.33 -35.38
C ARG A 741 18.06 37.77 -35.71
N GLU A 742 16.92 37.99 -36.36
CA GLU A 742 16.41 39.34 -36.67
C GLU A 742 16.12 40.14 -35.39
N ALA A 743 15.47 39.51 -34.41
CA ALA A 743 15.18 40.12 -33.11
C ALA A 743 16.45 40.49 -32.35
N GLN A 744 17.52 39.70 -32.47
CA GLN A 744 18.81 40.00 -31.84
C GLN A 744 19.47 41.24 -32.46
N ILE A 745 19.41 41.40 -33.79
CA ILE A 745 19.88 42.60 -34.49
C ILE A 745 19.09 43.83 -34.04
N GLU A 746 17.75 43.76 -34.00
CA GLU A 746 16.92 44.87 -33.52
C GLU A 746 17.16 45.19 -32.04
N LEU A 747 17.39 44.19 -31.18
CA LEU A 747 17.74 44.43 -29.78
C LEU A 747 19.08 45.16 -29.63
N SER A 748 20.10 44.77 -30.40
CA SER A 748 21.39 45.47 -30.45
C SER A 748 21.22 46.92 -30.91
N LEU A 749 20.44 47.15 -31.98
CA LEU A 749 20.11 48.50 -32.45
C LEU A 749 19.35 49.31 -31.39
N GLU A 750 18.39 48.71 -30.69
CA GLU A 750 17.60 49.37 -29.64
C GLU A 750 18.43 49.70 -28.40
N ARG A 751 19.38 48.83 -28.02
CA ARG A 751 20.36 49.15 -26.95
C ARG A 751 21.19 50.36 -27.31
N ILE A 752 21.64 50.45 -28.56
CA ILE A 752 22.37 51.61 -29.06
C ILE A 752 21.45 52.84 -29.04
N ARG A 753 20.21 52.76 -29.54
CA ARG A 753 19.23 53.87 -29.47
C ARG A 753 18.95 54.30 -28.02
N SER A 754 18.86 53.37 -27.09
CA SER A 754 18.67 53.65 -25.66
C SER A 754 19.87 54.39 -25.08
N HIS A 755 21.10 54.02 -25.45
CA HIS A 755 22.29 54.76 -24.99
C HIS A 755 22.35 56.14 -25.64
N VAL A 756 22.01 56.24 -26.93
CA VAL A 756 21.90 57.51 -27.64
C VAL A 756 20.91 58.45 -26.97
N THR A 757 19.72 57.98 -26.63
CA THR A 757 18.71 58.80 -25.93
C THR A 757 19.13 59.16 -24.51
N ALA A 758 19.93 58.32 -23.86
CA ALA A 758 20.50 58.57 -22.55
C ALA A 758 21.70 59.55 -22.57
N MET A 759 22.26 59.87 -23.74
CA MET A 759 23.39 60.80 -23.85
C MET A 759 23.06 62.13 -23.15
N GLN A 760 23.97 62.55 -22.27
CA GLN A 760 23.95 63.78 -21.49
C GLN A 760 25.01 64.78 -21.94
N GLU A 761 26.13 64.30 -22.48
CA GLU A 761 27.26 65.14 -22.92
C GLU A 761 27.61 64.87 -24.37
N SER A 762 28.05 65.91 -25.08
CA SER A 762 28.42 65.78 -26.49
C SER A 762 29.66 64.88 -26.70
N SER A 763 30.52 64.72 -25.69
CA SER A 763 31.66 63.80 -25.75
C SER A 763 31.28 62.32 -25.82
N GLU A 764 30.07 61.93 -25.38
CA GLU A 764 29.63 60.53 -25.32
C GLU A 764 29.35 59.92 -26.71
N LEU A 765 29.35 60.73 -27.78
CA LEU A 765 29.23 60.22 -29.16
C LEU A 765 30.31 59.18 -29.47
N LEU A 766 31.51 59.37 -28.94
CA LEU A 766 32.64 58.46 -29.11
C LEU A 766 32.43 57.11 -28.40
N ASP A 767 31.75 57.12 -27.25
CA ASP A 767 31.38 55.89 -26.55
C ASP A 767 30.32 55.09 -27.31
N ILE A 768 29.41 55.77 -28.03
CA ILE A 768 28.47 55.12 -28.94
C ILE A 768 29.19 54.36 -30.05
N VAL A 769 30.29 54.89 -30.60
CA VAL A 769 31.09 54.20 -31.64
C VAL A 769 31.74 52.94 -31.09
N VAL A 770 32.26 52.98 -29.86
CA VAL A 770 32.81 51.81 -29.16
C VAL A 770 31.70 50.77 -28.89
N MET A 771 30.53 51.22 -28.42
CA MET A 771 29.38 50.36 -28.20
C MET A 771 28.90 49.70 -29.49
N MET A 772 28.81 50.44 -30.59
CA MET A 772 28.45 49.93 -31.90
C MET A 772 29.38 48.80 -32.33
N ARG A 773 30.69 48.97 -32.16
CA ARG A 773 31.66 47.89 -32.44
C ARG A 773 31.36 46.65 -31.61
N ASN A 774 31.13 46.80 -30.31
CA ASN A 774 30.93 45.68 -29.40
C ASN A 774 29.61 44.94 -29.66
N GLU A 775 28.53 45.65 -29.95
CA GLU A 775 27.26 45.07 -30.37
C GLU A 775 27.39 44.37 -31.73
N PHE A 776 28.12 44.98 -32.68
CA PHE A 776 28.40 44.39 -33.99
C PHE A 776 29.18 43.06 -33.88
N VAL A 777 30.18 42.99 -33.00
CA VAL A 777 30.92 41.75 -32.71
C VAL A 777 30.07 40.74 -31.94
N THR A 778 29.20 41.18 -31.03
CA THR A 778 28.27 40.31 -30.30
C THR A 778 27.27 39.61 -31.22
N LEU A 779 26.93 40.23 -32.36
CA LEU A 779 26.14 39.61 -33.43
C LEU A 779 26.91 38.58 -34.26
N GLY A 780 28.18 38.33 -33.93
CA GLY A 780 29.06 37.35 -34.58
C GLY A 780 29.78 37.88 -35.83
N HIS A 781 29.80 39.20 -36.03
CA HIS A 781 30.54 39.82 -37.13
C HIS A 781 31.98 40.17 -36.70
N GLU A 782 32.93 39.97 -37.60
CA GLU A 782 34.32 40.35 -37.36
C GLU A 782 34.51 41.85 -37.63
N ALA A 783 35.13 42.56 -36.69
CA ALA A 783 35.47 43.99 -36.82
C ALA A 783 36.72 44.32 -35.99
N HIS A 784 37.88 44.41 -36.66
CA HIS A 784 39.15 44.74 -36.00
C HIS A 784 39.17 46.20 -35.54
N TYR A 785 38.91 47.14 -36.45
CA TYR A 785 38.67 48.54 -36.15
C TYR A 785 37.25 48.90 -36.55
N PHE A 786 36.61 49.76 -35.77
CA PHE A 786 35.36 50.40 -36.11
C PHE A 786 35.55 51.91 -36.02
N TRP A 787 35.02 52.68 -36.97
CA TRP A 787 35.19 54.12 -37.00
C TRP A 787 33.92 54.84 -37.37
N HIS A 788 33.89 56.12 -37.03
CA HIS A 788 33.08 57.11 -37.72
C HIS A 788 33.98 58.16 -38.34
N MET A 789 33.57 58.68 -39.50
CA MET A 789 34.28 59.76 -40.18
C MET A 789 33.27 60.78 -40.67
N ARG A 790 33.39 62.02 -40.18
CA ARG A 790 32.59 63.15 -40.63
C ARG A 790 33.23 63.77 -41.86
N TRP A 791 32.39 64.13 -42.82
CA TRP A 791 32.82 64.78 -44.05
C TRP A 791 32.59 66.30 -43.94
N LEU A 792 33.68 67.07 -43.83
CA LEU A 792 33.62 68.54 -43.90
C LEU A 792 34.09 69.02 -45.28
N PRO A 793 33.77 70.25 -45.71
CA PRO A 793 34.14 70.75 -47.03
C PRO A 793 35.65 70.69 -47.33
N GLU A 794 36.50 70.92 -46.33
CA GLU A 794 37.95 71.04 -46.50
C GLU A 794 38.74 69.84 -45.91
N LYS A 795 38.13 69.06 -45.01
CA LYS A 795 38.80 68.01 -44.24
C LYS A 795 37.83 66.88 -43.83
N TYR A 796 38.37 65.80 -43.29
CA TYR A 796 37.65 64.75 -42.58
C TYR A 796 37.97 64.83 -41.10
N GLU A 797 36.98 64.56 -40.25
CA GLU A 797 37.19 64.31 -38.82
C GLU A 797 36.90 62.83 -38.56
N LYS A 798 37.91 62.06 -38.18
CA LYS A 798 37.82 60.61 -38.00
C LYS A 798 38.10 60.24 -36.55
N ALA A 799 37.24 59.41 -35.96
CA ALA A 799 37.56 58.69 -34.74
C ALA A 799 37.36 57.19 -34.92
N MET A 800 38.28 56.41 -34.39
CA MET A 800 38.29 54.95 -34.52
C MET A 800 38.65 54.27 -33.21
N THR A 801 38.07 53.10 -33.00
CA THR A 801 38.33 52.28 -31.81
C THR A 801 39.79 51.85 -31.72
N SER A 802 40.28 51.50 -30.54
CA SER A 802 41.53 50.73 -30.39
C SER A 802 41.38 49.33 -31.02
N GLY A 803 42.49 48.65 -31.28
CA GLY A 803 42.47 47.32 -31.93
C GLY A 803 41.74 46.22 -31.14
N ASP A 804 41.66 46.37 -29.81
CA ASP A 804 40.86 45.50 -28.93
C ASP A 804 39.36 45.93 -28.88
N GLY A 805 39.06 47.13 -29.36
CA GLY A 805 37.73 47.75 -29.40
C GLY A 805 37.17 48.18 -28.04
N THR A 806 38.00 48.35 -27.02
CA THR A 806 37.55 48.71 -25.65
C THR A 806 37.34 50.21 -25.44
N ARG A 807 37.94 51.05 -26.28
CA ARG A 807 37.89 52.52 -26.20
C ARG A 807 38.09 53.14 -27.59
N ILE A 808 37.93 54.45 -27.71
CA ILE A 808 38.47 55.18 -28.86
C ILE A 808 40.00 55.22 -28.76
N GLY A 809 40.64 54.71 -29.81
CA GLY A 809 42.09 54.57 -29.90
C GLY A 809 42.73 55.71 -30.67
N MET A 810 42.08 56.22 -31.72
CA MET A 810 42.61 57.34 -32.49
C MET A 810 41.52 58.36 -32.82
N VAL A 811 41.88 59.64 -32.72
CA VAL A 811 41.08 60.79 -33.17
C VAL A 811 41.99 61.67 -34.00
N MET A 812 41.59 61.94 -35.24
CA MET A 812 42.42 62.67 -36.21
C MET A 812 41.60 63.52 -37.18
N THR A 813 42.23 64.58 -37.68
CA THR A 813 41.76 65.31 -38.86
C THR A 813 42.59 64.88 -40.08
N LEU A 814 41.93 64.58 -41.20
CA LEU A 814 42.57 64.18 -42.47
C LEU A 814 42.20 65.13 -43.61
N PRO A 815 43.08 65.38 -44.60
CA PRO A 815 42.72 66.19 -45.75
C PRO A 815 41.80 65.45 -46.72
N ARG A 816 40.93 66.18 -47.45
CA ARG A 816 39.93 65.57 -48.35
C ARG A 816 40.52 64.69 -49.47
N HIS A 817 41.76 64.93 -49.87
CA HIS A 817 42.40 64.16 -50.94
C HIS A 817 42.72 62.71 -50.53
N ILE A 818 42.70 62.33 -49.24
CA ILE A 818 42.96 60.94 -48.84
C ILE A 818 41.95 59.94 -49.44
N HIS A 819 40.67 60.32 -49.53
CA HIS A 819 39.64 59.60 -50.28
C HIS A 819 39.44 60.19 -51.67
N GLY A 820 39.63 61.50 -51.84
CA GLY A 820 39.47 62.19 -53.12
C GLY A 820 40.40 61.67 -54.23
N ASP A 821 41.58 61.16 -53.87
CA ASP A 821 42.55 60.58 -54.80
C ASP A 821 42.23 59.11 -55.15
N ILE A 822 41.29 58.47 -54.43
CA ILE A 822 40.83 57.11 -54.70
C ILE A 822 39.50 57.20 -55.44
N GLN A 823 39.56 57.12 -56.78
CA GLN A 823 38.40 57.37 -57.66
C GLN A 823 37.13 56.62 -57.24
N THR A 824 37.24 55.34 -56.86
CA THR A 824 36.09 54.51 -56.48
C THR A 824 35.42 54.96 -55.18
N VAL A 825 36.20 55.45 -54.21
CA VAL A 825 35.69 56.03 -52.95
C VAL A 825 35.10 57.41 -53.22
N ALA A 826 35.79 58.26 -53.99
CA ALA A 826 35.29 59.58 -54.37
C ALA A 826 33.97 59.52 -55.16
N ASP A 827 33.80 58.52 -56.03
CA ASP A 827 32.54 58.26 -56.75
C ASP A 827 31.46 57.75 -55.80
N TRP A 828 31.81 56.89 -54.84
CA TRP A 828 30.87 56.46 -53.81
C TRP A 828 30.39 57.64 -52.97
N GLU A 829 31.28 58.52 -52.51
CA GLU A 829 30.95 59.71 -51.71
C GLU A 829 29.95 60.64 -52.42
N LYS A 830 29.98 60.70 -53.76
CA LYS A 830 29.04 61.47 -54.60
C LYS A 830 27.76 60.70 -54.97
N SER A 831 27.65 59.43 -54.62
CA SER A 831 26.50 58.56 -54.93
C SER A 831 25.57 58.36 -53.74
N ASP A 832 24.37 57.86 -53.98
CA ASP A 832 23.41 57.48 -52.93
C ASP A 832 23.52 56.02 -52.48
N LYS A 833 24.62 55.32 -52.81
CA LYS A 833 24.79 53.92 -52.41
C LYS A 833 25.00 53.84 -50.88
N PRO A 834 24.28 52.95 -50.17
CA PRO A 834 24.30 52.91 -48.70
C PRO A 834 25.61 52.36 -48.15
N THR A 835 26.27 51.46 -48.87
CA THR A 835 27.51 50.81 -48.43
C THR A 835 28.55 50.77 -49.54
N PHE A 836 29.81 50.65 -49.13
CA PHE A 836 30.95 50.49 -50.02
C PHE A 836 32.02 49.59 -49.38
N VAL A 837 32.67 48.78 -50.21
CA VAL A 837 33.77 47.90 -49.79
C VAL A 837 35.03 48.34 -50.51
N LEU A 838 36.01 48.81 -49.75
CA LEU A 838 37.36 49.12 -50.21
C LEU A 838 38.27 47.96 -49.79
N ALA A 839 38.38 46.94 -50.64
CA ALA A 839 39.33 45.86 -50.45
C ALA A 839 40.69 46.27 -51.05
N MET A 840 41.75 46.24 -50.24
CA MET A 840 43.09 46.64 -50.65
C MET A 840 44.06 45.49 -50.46
N ASP A 841 44.85 45.22 -51.50
CA ASP A 841 46.03 44.37 -51.38
C ASP A 841 47.06 44.99 -50.41
N THR A 842 48.10 44.21 -50.10
CA THR A 842 49.12 44.59 -49.12
C THR A 842 49.76 45.96 -49.39
N GLU A 843 50.15 46.26 -50.63
CA GLU A 843 50.89 47.49 -50.94
C GLU A 843 49.97 48.72 -50.92
N ASN A 844 48.76 48.60 -51.44
CA ASN A 844 47.77 49.68 -51.37
C ASN A 844 47.33 49.95 -49.93
N ALA A 845 47.17 48.90 -49.10
CA ALA A 845 46.84 49.06 -47.69
C ALA A 845 47.96 49.76 -46.90
N VAL A 846 49.23 49.40 -47.14
CA VAL A 846 50.40 50.06 -46.52
C VAL A 846 50.50 51.53 -46.92
N ASP A 847 50.35 51.85 -48.21
CA ASP A 847 50.36 53.24 -48.69
C ASP A 847 49.22 54.06 -48.08
N TYR A 848 48.00 53.49 -48.04
CA TYR A 848 46.84 54.16 -47.47
C TYR A 848 47.02 54.46 -45.97
N VAL A 849 47.47 53.48 -45.18
CA VAL A 849 47.72 53.69 -43.74
C VAL A 849 48.89 54.65 -43.52
N HIS A 850 49.96 54.57 -44.32
CA HIS A 850 51.07 55.52 -44.24
C HIS A 850 50.63 56.97 -44.55
N LYS A 851 49.76 57.18 -45.56
CA LYS A 851 49.15 58.49 -45.85
C LYS A 851 48.31 58.97 -44.67
N MET A 852 47.52 58.09 -44.06
CA MET A 852 46.72 58.44 -42.88
C MET A 852 47.60 58.90 -41.71
N ILE A 853 48.70 58.20 -41.46
CA ILE A 853 49.64 58.54 -40.37
C ILE A 853 50.43 59.83 -40.69
N SER A 854 50.86 60.02 -41.94
CA SER A 854 51.71 61.17 -42.31
C SER A 854 50.95 62.47 -42.52
N LEU A 855 49.69 62.40 -42.97
CA LEU A 855 48.84 63.55 -43.25
C LEU A 855 47.83 63.84 -42.12
N GLY A 856 47.64 62.91 -41.19
CA GLY A 856 46.72 63.05 -40.08
C GLY A 856 47.25 64.02 -39.04
N ASP A 857 46.40 64.95 -38.61
CA ASP A 857 46.60 65.76 -37.41
C ASP A 857 45.90 65.05 -36.25
N PHE A 858 46.69 64.45 -35.35
CA PHE A 858 46.18 63.54 -34.32
C PHE A 858 45.96 64.25 -32.98
N GLU A 859 44.74 64.12 -32.45
CA GLU A 859 44.40 64.52 -31.09
C GLU A 859 44.62 63.38 -30.10
N ILE A 860 44.33 62.14 -30.52
CA ILE A 860 44.54 60.91 -29.74
C ILE A 860 45.22 59.87 -30.64
N VAL A 861 46.24 59.19 -30.12
CA VAL A 861 46.99 58.15 -30.84
C VAL A 861 47.06 56.87 -30.01
N ASP A 862 46.64 55.75 -30.61
CA ASP A 862 46.81 54.44 -30.01
C ASP A 862 48.25 53.97 -30.20
N HIS A 863 48.95 53.74 -29.09
CA HIS A 863 50.36 53.31 -29.12
C HIS A 863 50.50 51.83 -29.49
N ASN A 864 49.40 51.07 -29.46
CA ASN A 864 49.33 49.67 -29.88
C ASN A 864 48.79 49.51 -31.30
N ALA A 865 48.70 50.60 -32.07
CA ALA A 865 48.30 50.54 -33.46
C ALA A 865 49.25 49.63 -34.27
N PRO A 866 48.72 48.80 -35.20
CA PRO A 866 49.53 47.92 -36.00
C PRO A 866 50.55 48.72 -36.80
N ILE A 867 51.81 48.30 -36.73
CA ILE A 867 52.88 48.87 -37.54
C ILE A 867 52.71 48.39 -38.99
N LEU A 868 53.36 49.06 -39.94
CA LEU A 868 53.21 48.73 -41.37
C LEU A 868 53.57 47.26 -41.69
N ASP A 869 54.43 46.62 -40.88
CA ASP A 869 54.76 45.20 -41.02
C ASP A 869 53.63 44.25 -40.58
N ASP A 870 52.78 44.65 -39.63
CA ASP A 870 51.59 43.88 -39.24
C ASP A 870 50.58 43.82 -40.38
N ILE A 871 50.41 44.94 -41.12
CA ILE A 871 49.56 45.02 -42.31
C ILE A 871 50.08 44.09 -43.42
N ARG A 872 51.41 43.99 -43.56
CA ARG A 872 52.03 43.04 -44.49
C ARG A 872 51.80 41.59 -44.08
N HIS A 873 51.76 41.29 -42.79
CA HIS A 873 51.55 39.94 -42.28
C HIS A 873 50.12 39.43 -42.51
N ILE A 874 49.11 40.29 -42.39
CA ILE A 874 47.70 39.93 -42.63
C ILE A 874 47.30 39.91 -44.11
N GLY A 875 48.21 40.27 -45.03
CA GLY A 875 48.03 40.10 -46.48
C GLY A 875 47.08 41.10 -47.14
N GLY A 876 46.92 42.30 -46.58
CA GLY A 876 46.00 43.34 -47.08
C GLY A 876 45.04 43.85 -46.01
N LEU A 877 44.16 44.77 -46.41
CA LEU A 877 43.18 45.37 -45.50
C LEU A 877 41.90 45.70 -46.27
N THR A 878 40.75 45.32 -45.72
CA THR A 878 39.45 45.63 -46.31
C THR A 878 38.67 46.55 -45.41
N PHE A 879 38.19 47.67 -45.95
CA PHE A 879 37.28 48.59 -45.26
C PHE A 879 35.87 48.45 -45.80
N VAL A 880 34.93 48.15 -44.91
CA VAL A 880 33.50 48.12 -45.19
C VAL A 880 32.90 49.38 -44.58
N MET A 881 32.34 50.24 -45.42
CA MET A 881 31.83 51.55 -45.05
C MET A 881 30.33 51.62 -45.31
N ALA A 882 29.61 52.28 -44.41
CA ALA A 882 28.20 52.63 -44.56
C ALA A 882 28.04 54.15 -44.44
N ARG A 883 27.23 54.71 -45.33
CA ARG A 883 26.95 56.14 -45.42
C ARG A 883 26.04 56.58 -44.28
N THR A 884 26.34 57.75 -43.71
CA THR A 884 25.50 58.49 -42.77
C THR A 884 25.17 59.87 -43.37
N THR A 885 24.24 60.61 -42.77
CA THR A 885 23.85 61.95 -43.24
C THR A 885 24.97 62.99 -43.20
N HIS A 886 25.99 62.77 -42.36
CA HIS A 886 27.10 63.69 -42.12
C HIS A 886 28.48 63.10 -42.47
N GLY A 887 28.52 61.89 -43.02
CA GLY A 887 29.76 61.20 -43.42
C GLY A 887 29.59 59.70 -43.53
N GLU A 888 30.35 58.92 -42.75
CA GLU A 888 30.33 57.46 -42.76
C GLU A 888 30.60 56.86 -41.38
N ILE A 889 30.20 55.59 -41.23
CA ILE A 889 30.78 54.66 -40.26
C ILE A 889 31.36 53.48 -41.02
N GLY A 890 32.32 52.76 -40.43
CA GLY A 890 32.87 51.59 -41.07
C GLY A 890 33.63 50.67 -40.14
N PHE A 891 33.93 49.48 -40.64
CA PHE A 891 34.80 48.53 -39.96
C PHE A 891 35.84 47.91 -40.91
N SER A 892 36.91 47.38 -40.32
CA SER A 892 38.01 46.76 -41.06
C SER A 892 38.06 45.26 -40.88
N LEU A 893 38.37 44.55 -41.95
CA LEU A 893 38.70 43.12 -41.97
C LEU A 893 40.16 42.91 -42.40
N PRO A 894 40.85 41.89 -41.86
CA PRO A 894 42.20 41.53 -42.30
C PRO A 894 42.18 40.93 -43.71
N GLY A 895 43.15 41.31 -44.55
CA GLY A 895 43.30 40.79 -45.91
C GLY A 895 42.46 41.49 -46.97
N ASP A 896 42.67 41.07 -48.22
CA ASP A 896 41.89 41.50 -49.40
C ASP A 896 40.62 40.64 -49.54
N VAL A 897 39.51 41.13 -48.99
CA VAL A 897 38.21 40.45 -48.93
C VAL A 897 37.21 41.24 -49.77
N PRO A 898 37.16 41.05 -51.10
CA PRO A 898 36.28 41.83 -51.98
C PRO A 898 34.79 41.54 -51.76
N ASN A 899 34.45 40.37 -51.22
CA ASN A 899 33.08 39.95 -50.91
C ASN A 899 32.93 39.62 -49.41
N PRO A 900 32.87 40.62 -48.52
CA PRO A 900 32.66 40.40 -47.10
C PRO A 900 31.28 39.76 -46.84
N PRO A 901 31.07 39.09 -45.68
CA PRO A 901 29.80 38.44 -45.37
C PRO A 901 28.61 39.40 -45.52
N ALA A 902 27.64 39.04 -46.37
CA ALA A 902 26.51 39.92 -46.69
C ALA A 902 25.72 40.36 -45.45
N ALA A 903 25.60 39.48 -44.45
CA ALA A 903 24.96 39.80 -43.17
C ALA A 903 25.68 40.93 -42.40
N ALA A 904 27.01 40.98 -42.45
CA ALA A 904 27.79 42.04 -41.80
C ALA A 904 27.60 43.39 -42.52
N VAL A 905 27.53 43.37 -43.86
CA VAL A 905 27.27 44.57 -44.66
C VAL A 905 25.86 45.12 -44.40
N ASP A 906 24.84 44.25 -44.35
CA ASP A 906 23.47 44.64 -44.02
C ASP A 906 23.36 45.21 -42.59
N ALA A 907 23.97 44.53 -41.61
CA ALA A 907 24.01 45.02 -40.24
C ALA A 907 24.67 46.41 -40.14
N LEU A 908 25.79 46.64 -40.82
CA LEU A 908 26.48 47.93 -40.80
C LEU A 908 25.60 49.06 -41.40
N ALA A 909 24.88 48.77 -42.49
CA ALA A 909 23.95 49.72 -43.08
C ALA A 909 22.83 50.14 -42.10
N ARG A 910 22.33 49.20 -41.29
CA ARG A 910 21.34 49.50 -40.24
C ARG A 910 21.95 50.29 -39.07
N PHE A 911 23.17 49.96 -38.66
CA PHE A 911 23.90 50.68 -37.62
C PHE A 911 24.14 52.14 -38.02
N ALA A 912 24.43 52.41 -39.30
CA ALA A 912 24.58 53.77 -39.82
C ALA A 912 23.31 54.62 -39.61
N GLY A 913 22.12 54.05 -39.84
CA GLY A 913 20.86 54.74 -39.58
C GLY A 913 20.62 55.08 -38.10
N VAL A 914 21.11 54.26 -37.17
CA VAL A 914 21.08 54.59 -35.73
C VAL A 914 22.17 55.60 -35.35
N PHE A 915 23.32 55.57 -36.03
CA PHE A 915 24.38 56.55 -35.81
C PHE A 915 23.94 57.97 -36.17
N ASP A 916 23.13 58.13 -37.21
CA ASP A 916 22.51 59.42 -37.54
C ASP A 916 21.68 60.00 -36.37
N LEU A 917 21.00 59.14 -35.60
CA LEU A 917 20.30 59.57 -34.38
C LEU A 917 21.28 59.98 -33.28
N ALA A 918 22.36 59.21 -33.09
CA ALA A 918 23.43 59.55 -32.15
C ALA A 918 24.05 60.90 -32.46
N TYR A 919 24.32 61.14 -33.74
CA TYR A 919 24.94 62.35 -34.22
C TYR A 919 24.01 63.56 -34.09
N LYS A 920 22.73 63.40 -34.41
CA LYS A 920 21.74 64.47 -34.18
C LYS A 920 21.64 64.83 -32.69
N ARG A 921 21.62 63.83 -31.81
CA ARG A 921 21.62 64.05 -30.36
C ARG A 921 22.89 64.77 -29.90
N PHE A 922 24.04 64.42 -30.46
CA PHE A 922 25.29 65.14 -30.25
C PHE A 922 25.18 66.63 -30.61
N GLU A 923 24.57 66.97 -31.75
CA GLU A 923 24.37 68.37 -32.15
C GLU A 923 23.41 69.10 -31.20
N ASP A 924 22.32 68.45 -30.79
CA ASP A 924 21.36 68.99 -29.81
C ASP A 924 22.04 69.26 -28.46
N LEU A 925 22.84 68.30 -27.95
CA LEU A 925 23.58 68.44 -26.70
C LEU A 925 24.65 69.52 -26.76
N LYS A 926 25.39 69.62 -27.87
CA LYS A 926 26.39 70.67 -28.08
C LYS A 926 25.75 72.06 -28.09
N THR A 927 24.52 72.17 -28.60
CA THR A 927 23.73 73.40 -28.53
C THR A 927 23.25 73.67 -27.10
N ALA A 928 22.73 72.65 -26.41
CA ALA A 928 22.28 72.76 -25.03
C ALA A 928 23.41 73.07 -24.03
N GLU A 929 24.62 72.57 -24.23
CA GLU A 929 25.82 72.89 -23.44
C GLU A 929 26.17 74.37 -23.56
N LYS A 930 26.09 74.93 -24.78
CA LYS A 930 26.28 76.35 -25.03
C LYS A 930 25.21 77.19 -24.32
N ASP A 931 23.95 76.80 -24.43
CA ASP A 931 22.84 77.46 -23.74
C ASP A 931 22.97 77.33 -22.20
N LEU A 932 23.44 76.19 -21.70
CA LEU A 932 23.67 75.94 -20.28
C LEU A 932 24.80 76.83 -19.73
N ILE A 933 25.82 77.15 -20.51
CA ILE A 933 26.85 78.13 -20.12
C ILE A 933 26.22 79.52 -19.97
N GLU A 934 25.37 79.92 -20.92
CA GLU A 934 24.65 81.21 -20.86
C GLU A 934 23.65 81.26 -19.68
N ILE A 935 22.91 80.16 -19.46
CA ILE A 935 22.00 80.00 -18.32
C ILE A 935 22.76 79.92 -17.00
N LYS A 936 23.92 79.25 -16.92
CA LYS A 936 24.75 79.23 -15.70
C LYS A 936 25.23 80.62 -15.35
N ALA A 937 25.62 81.44 -16.34
CA ALA A 937 25.96 82.84 -16.09
C ALA A 937 24.75 83.64 -15.55
N ALA A 938 23.57 83.46 -16.14
CA ALA A 938 22.34 84.09 -15.66
C ALA A 938 21.90 83.58 -14.26
N LYS A 939 22.03 82.27 -14.02
CA LYS A 939 21.73 81.58 -12.77
C LYS A 939 22.72 81.98 -11.69
N GLN A 940 24.00 82.13 -11.99
CA GLN A 940 25.01 82.57 -11.02
C GLN A 940 24.69 83.98 -10.52
N ASN A 941 24.28 84.90 -11.41
CA ASN A 941 23.76 86.22 -11.01
C ASN A 941 22.51 86.12 -10.13
N ALA A 942 21.57 85.20 -10.46
CA ALA A 942 20.38 84.97 -9.65
C ALA A 942 20.68 84.23 -8.33
N GLU A 943 21.69 83.37 -8.29
CA GLU A 943 22.17 82.60 -7.15
C GLU A 943 22.96 83.48 -6.19
N GLU A 944 23.70 84.46 -6.67
CA GLU A 944 24.29 85.50 -5.81
C GLU A 944 23.17 86.29 -5.11
N ALA A 945 22.15 86.73 -5.85
CA ALA A 945 20.97 87.39 -5.27
C ALA A 945 20.17 86.47 -4.32
N LEU A 946 20.05 85.18 -4.64
CA LEU A 946 19.37 84.19 -3.80
C LEU A 946 20.22 83.76 -2.60
N LEU A 947 21.55 83.71 -2.71
CA LEU A 947 22.49 83.45 -1.62
C LEU A 947 22.46 84.58 -0.63
N GLU A 948 22.38 85.82 -1.10
CA GLU A 948 22.19 86.97 -0.22
C GLU A 948 20.85 86.89 0.51
N LEU A 949 19.78 86.50 -0.20
CA LEU A 949 18.45 86.29 0.39
C LEU A 949 18.40 85.10 1.35
N LYS A 950 18.99 83.95 0.99
CA LYS A 950 19.04 82.71 1.78
C LYS A 950 20.05 82.77 2.91
N ALA A 951 21.17 83.48 2.79
CA ALA A 951 22.08 83.71 3.91
C ALA A 951 21.37 84.55 4.97
N THR A 952 20.61 85.56 4.54
CA THR A 952 19.73 86.34 5.42
C THR A 952 18.62 85.47 6.03
N GLN A 953 17.97 84.62 5.22
CA GLN A 953 16.88 83.75 5.67
C GLN A 953 17.36 82.56 6.53
N SER A 954 18.52 81.97 6.25
CA SER A 954 19.16 80.93 7.08
C SER A 954 19.77 81.52 8.33
N GLN A 955 20.33 82.73 8.30
CA GLN A 955 20.69 83.40 9.56
C GLN A 955 19.44 83.61 10.42
N LEU A 956 18.31 84.01 9.83
CA LEU A 956 17.04 84.13 10.54
C LEU A 956 16.51 82.77 11.02
N ILE A 957 16.42 81.75 10.17
CA ILE A 957 15.91 80.41 10.50
C ILE A 957 16.85 79.64 11.44
N GLN A 958 18.16 79.78 11.31
CA GLN A 958 19.15 79.14 12.19
C GLN A 958 19.21 79.86 13.53
N SER A 959 19.04 81.19 13.56
CA SER A 959 18.81 81.95 14.79
C SER A 959 17.48 81.55 15.44
N GLU A 960 16.42 81.30 14.67
CA GLU A 960 15.11 80.87 15.15
C GLU A 960 15.09 79.39 15.61
N LYS A 961 15.80 78.49 14.91
CA LYS A 961 16.00 77.07 15.30
C LYS A 961 16.94 76.92 16.49
N MET A 962 18.03 77.69 16.57
CA MET A 962 18.92 77.71 17.74
C MET A 962 18.22 78.34 18.95
N ALA A 963 17.42 79.39 18.75
CA ALA A 963 16.57 79.96 19.81
C ALA A 963 15.49 78.97 20.27
N SER A 964 14.80 78.29 19.33
CA SER A 964 13.75 77.30 19.62
C SER A 964 14.31 76.03 20.27
N LEU A 965 15.42 75.47 19.78
CA LEU A 965 16.08 74.31 20.39
C LEU A 965 16.69 74.68 21.74
N GLY A 966 17.18 75.92 21.89
CA GLY A 966 17.62 76.49 23.16
C GLY A 966 16.50 76.64 24.19
N GLU A 967 15.33 77.16 23.80
CA GLU A 967 14.12 77.21 24.65
C GLU A 967 13.61 75.82 25.02
N LEU A 968 13.57 74.86 24.09
CA LEU A 968 13.09 73.50 24.35
C LEU A 968 14.04 72.70 25.24
N THR A 969 15.36 72.83 25.04
CA THR A 969 16.37 72.15 25.86
C THR A 969 16.42 72.75 27.27
N ALA A 970 16.34 74.08 27.40
CA ALA A 970 16.25 74.76 28.68
C ALA A 970 14.93 74.43 29.41
N GLY A 971 13.80 74.41 28.70
CA GLY A 971 12.49 74.05 29.25
C GLY A 971 12.42 72.60 29.74
N ILE A 972 12.93 71.64 28.96
CA ILE A 972 13.01 70.22 29.37
C ILE A 972 13.96 70.05 30.56
N ALA A 973 15.12 70.69 30.54
CA ALA A 973 16.05 70.64 31.67
C ALA A 973 15.42 71.23 32.94
N HIS A 974 14.69 72.35 32.83
CA HIS A 974 13.99 72.98 33.94
C HIS A 974 12.81 72.14 34.45
N GLU A 975 12.08 71.45 33.55
CA GLU A 975 10.98 70.55 33.90
C GLU A 975 11.43 69.21 34.49
N ILE A 976 12.66 68.75 34.19
CA ILE A 976 13.29 67.59 34.84
C ILE A 976 13.89 68.00 36.19
N GLN A 977 14.52 69.18 36.29
CA GLN A 977 15.07 69.67 37.56
C GLN A 977 14.00 69.86 38.63
N ASN A 978 12.82 70.34 38.26
CA ASN A 978 11.72 70.57 39.20
C ASN A 978 11.34 69.33 40.03
N PRO A 979 10.98 68.16 39.44
CA PRO A 979 10.71 66.95 40.21
C PRO A 979 11.95 66.42 40.94
N LEU A 980 13.16 66.56 40.39
CA LEU A 980 14.39 66.13 41.07
C LEU A 980 14.67 66.94 42.34
N ASN A 981 14.40 68.24 42.33
CA ASN A 981 14.53 69.09 43.53
C ASN A 981 13.54 68.68 44.62
N PHE A 982 12.30 68.32 44.26
CA PHE A 982 11.34 67.79 45.24
C PHE A 982 11.78 66.44 45.80
N VAL A 983 12.33 65.55 44.95
CA VAL A 983 12.91 64.28 45.40
C VAL A 983 14.02 64.51 46.42
N ASN A 984 14.95 65.42 46.14
CA ASN A 984 16.07 65.71 47.06
C ASN A 984 15.59 66.36 48.37
N ASN A 985 14.75 67.40 48.30
CA ASN A 985 14.31 68.13 49.50
C ASN A 985 13.52 67.23 50.46
N PHE A 986 12.57 66.42 49.96
CA PHE A 986 11.82 65.52 50.83
C PHE A 986 12.69 64.39 51.40
N SER A 987 13.75 63.99 50.67
CA SER A 987 14.70 62.99 51.17
C SER A 987 15.56 63.55 52.31
N GLU A 988 15.99 64.82 52.21
CA GLU A 988 16.73 65.50 53.28
C GLU A 988 15.86 65.69 54.53
N VAL A 989 14.63 66.19 54.36
CA VAL A 989 13.67 66.34 55.48
C VAL A 989 13.38 65.00 56.15
N ASN A 990 13.25 63.92 55.38
CA ASN A 990 13.10 62.58 55.96
C ASN A 990 14.30 62.14 56.79
N THR A 991 15.51 62.58 56.46
CA THR A 991 16.69 62.27 57.24
C THR A 991 16.63 62.98 58.61
N GLU A 992 16.28 64.26 58.62
CA GLU A 992 16.09 65.04 59.86
C GLU A 992 14.96 64.46 60.73
N LEU A 993 13.82 64.13 60.12
CA LEU A 993 12.69 63.52 60.83
C LEU A 993 13.04 62.13 61.40
N ILE A 994 13.91 61.35 60.74
CA ILE A 994 14.37 60.06 61.28
C ILE A 994 15.26 60.26 62.51
N ASP A 995 16.09 61.31 62.51
CA ASP A 995 16.92 61.64 63.67
C ASP A 995 16.04 62.11 64.84
N GLU A 996 15.08 63.02 64.61
CA GLU A 996 14.10 63.45 65.63
C GLU A 996 13.24 62.28 66.14
N LEU A 997 12.82 61.39 65.24
CA LEU A 997 12.09 60.18 65.60
C LEU A 997 12.92 59.30 66.54
N SER A 998 14.22 59.16 66.29
CA SER A 998 15.11 58.38 67.14
C SER A 998 15.25 59.00 68.54
N GLU A 999 15.37 60.33 68.63
CA GLU A 999 15.42 61.02 69.92
C GLU A 999 14.11 60.89 70.73
N GLU A 1000 12.95 61.02 70.09
CA GLU A 1000 11.66 60.90 70.77
C GLU A 1000 11.33 59.46 71.15
N VAL A 1001 11.84 58.46 70.41
CA VAL A 1001 11.83 57.04 70.82
C VAL A 1001 12.60 56.87 72.12
N ASP A 1002 13.80 57.42 72.24
CA ASP A 1002 14.63 57.31 73.45
C ASP A 1002 13.98 58.01 74.66
N LYS A 1003 13.24 59.11 74.43
CA LYS A 1003 12.44 59.80 75.47
C LYS A 1003 11.14 59.08 75.82
N GLY A 1004 10.78 58.00 75.11
CA GLY A 1004 9.58 57.19 75.35
C GLY A 1004 8.27 57.83 74.90
N ASN A 1005 8.31 58.90 74.09
CA ASN A 1005 7.13 59.63 73.63
C ASN A 1005 6.52 59.01 72.37
N LEU A 1006 5.87 57.85 72.53
CA LEU A 1006 5.39 57.02 71.43
C LEU A 1006 4.37 57.67 70.50
N ASP A 1007 3.63 58.69 70.95
CA ASP A 1007 2.64 59.37 70.12
C ASP A 1007 3.31 60.33 69.12
N GLU A 1008 4.35 61.05 69.54
CA GLU A 1008 5.14 61.91 68.66
C GLU A 1008 5.94 61.08 67.64
N VAL A 1009 6.52 59.96 68.09
CA VAL A 1009 7.18 58.99 67.20
C VAL A 1009 6.24 58.52 66.08
N LYS A 1010 4.98 58.23 66.39
CA LYS A 1010 4.00 57.82 65.38
C LYS A 1010 3.58 58.95 64.45
N ALA A 1011 3.58 60.20 64.93
CA ALA A 1011 3.31 61.37 64.10
C ALA A 1011 4.45 61.58 63.11
N ILE A 1012 5.70 61.62 63.59
CA ILE A 1012 6.89 61.78 62.76
C ILE A 1012 7.03 60.63 61.75
N ALA A 1013 6.78 59.38 62.15
CA ALA A 1013 6.78 58.23 61.24
C ALA A 1013 5.75 58.37 60.09
N ARG A 1014 4.61 59.02 60.36
CA ARG A 1014 3.59 59.28 59.34
C ARG A 1014 4.09 60.34 58.35
N ASP A 1015 4.70 61.40 58.84
CA ASP A 1015 5.23 62.48 58.01
C ASP A 1015 6.36 61.98 57.10
N ILE A 1016 7.25 61.12 57.63
CA ILE A 1016 8.29 60.43 56.84
C ILE A 1016 7.66 59.64 55.69
N LYS A 1017 6.60 58.87 56.00
CA LYS A 1017 5.90 58.06 55.00
C LYS A 1017 5.22 58.93 53.93
N GLU A 1018 4.62 60.06 54.30
CA GLU A 1018 4.01 60.98 53.35
C GLU A 1018 5.05 61.62 52.41
N ASN A 1019 6.19 62.02 52.96
CA ASN A 1019 7.31 62.54 52.16
C ASN A 1019 7.85 61.48 51.19
N GLU A 1020 7.99 60.22 51.62
CA GLU A 1020 8.43 59.12 50.75
C GLU A 1020 7.47 58.89 49.57
N GLN A 1021 6.16 59.04 49.79
CA GLN A 1021 5.18 58.98 48.71
C GLN A 1021 5.34 60.13 47.71
N LYS A 1022 5.64 61.35 48.19
CA LYS A 1022 5.90 62.51 47.32
C LYS A 1022 7.18 62.31 46.50
N ILE A 1023 8.24 61.78 47.10
CA ILE A 1023 9.49 61.43 46.41
C ILE A 1023 9.20 60.48 45.23
N ASN A 1024 8.50 59.38 45.48
CA ASN A 1024 8.16 58.40 44.45
C ASN A 1024 7.31 59.02 43.33
N HIS A 1025 6.34 59.87 43.68
CA HIS A 1025 5.50 60.58 42.72
C HIS A 1025 6.33 61.46 41.78
N HIS A 1026 7.21 62.29 42.31
CA HIS A 1026 8.06 63.17 41.51
C HIS A 1026 9.11 62.40 40.70
N GLY A 1027 9.67 61.31 41.24
CA GLY A 1027 10.59 60.43 40.52
C GLY A 1027 9.96 59.78 39.28
N LYS A 1028 8.72 59.26 39.40
CA LYS A 1028 7.98 58.69 38.25
C LYS A 1028 7.67 59.73 37.17
N ARG A 1029 7.40 60.98 37.57
CA ARG A 1029 7.19 62.07 36.62
C ARG A 1029 8.45 62.37 35.81
N ALA A 1030 9.62 62.39 36.45
CA ALA A 1030 10.89 62.55 35.74
C ALA A 1030 11.14 61.40 34.73
N ASP A 1031 10.90 60.14 35.13
CA ASP A 1031 11.05 58.96 34.24
C ASP A 1031 10.12 59.02 33.01
N ALA A 1032 8.87 59.47 33.19
CA ALA A 1032 7.91 59.61 32.10
C ALA A 1032 8.35 60.67 31.06
N ILE A 1033 8.91 61.80 31.51
CA ILE A 1033 9.43 62.86 30.63
C ILE A 1033 10.58 62.31 29.77
N VAL A 1034 11.51 61.55 30.38
CA VAL A 1034 12.66 60.97 29.67
C VAL A 1034 12.22 59.91 28.64
N LYS A 1035 11.27 59.03 29.00
CA LYS A 1035 10.74 58.02 28.06
C LYS A 1035 10.01 58.64 26.87
N GLY A 1036 9.26 59.72 27.09
CA GLY A 1036 8.62 60.48 26.01
C GLY A 1036 9.62 61.05 25.00
N MET A 1037 10.74 61.60 25.51
CA MET A 1037 11.84 62.11 24.67
C MET A 1037 12.49 60.98 23.83
N LEU A 1038 12.74 59.81 24.42
CA LEU A 1038 13.34 58.67 23.71
C LEU A 1038 12.44 58.09 22.60
N GLN A 1039 11.10 58.19 22.73
CA GLN A 1039 10.17 57.76 21.69
C GLN A 1039 10.15 58.70 20.47
N HIS A 1040 10.45 59.99 20.66
CA HIS A 1040 10.58 60.97 19.58
C HIS A 1040 11.87 60.78 18.74
N SER A 1041 12.87 60.10 19.30
CA SER A 1041 14.19 59.92 18.66
C SER A 1041 14.33 58.62 17.84
N ARG A 1042 13.32 57.73 17.81
CA ARG A 1042 13.38 56.44 17.10
C ARG A 1042 12.85 56.55 15.67
N SER A 1043 13.70 56.28 14.68
CA SER A 1043 13.37 56.13 13.27
C SER A 1043 12.67 54.78 12.98
N SER A 1044 11.51 54.78 12.29
CA SER A 1044 10.81 53.56 11.84
C SER A 1044 11.42 53.02 10.53
N SER A 1045 11.31 51.70 10.28
CA SER A 1045 12.02 50.95 9.22
C SER A 1045 11.45 51.07 7.78
N GLY A 1046 10.56 52.04 7.53
CA GLY A 1046 10.44 52.72 6.22
C GLY A 1046 9.85 51.99 4.98
N VAL A 1047 9.17 50.85 5.08
CA VAL A 1047 8.62 50.16 3.88
C VAL A 1047 7.09 50.26 3.81
N LYS A 1048 6.56 50.81 2.71
CA LYS A 1048 5.12 50.82 2.39
C LYS A 1048 4.68 49.46 1.83
N GLU A 1049 3.54 48.94 2.27
CA GLU A 1049 2.96 47.68 1.79
C GLU A 1049 1.43 47.76 1.55
N PRO A 1050 0.87 46.95 0.63
CA PRO A 1050 -0.57 46.97 0.33
C PRO A 1050 -1.42 46.52 1.53
N THR A 1051 -2.08 47.48 2.17
CA THR A 1051 -2.83 47.28 3.42
C THR A 1051 -4.32 47.56 3.23
N ASP A 1052 -5.18 46.68 3.76
CA ASP A 1052 -6.62 46.90 3.87
C ASP A 1052 -6.92 47.87 5.02
N ILE A 1053 -7.24 49.12 4.69
CA ILE A 1053 -7.47 50.18 5.67
C ILE A 1053 -8.75 49.96 6.47
N ASN A 1054 -9.76 49.31 5.90
CA ASN A 1054 -11.00 49.03 6.60
C ASN A 1054 -10.75 48.00 7.70
N ALA A 1055 -10.03 46.92 7.35
CA ALA A 1055 -9.64 45.90 8.32
C ALA A 1055 -8.73 46.50 9.41
N LEU A 1056 -7.75 47.31 9.03
CA LEU A 1056 -6.84 48.00 9.97
C LEU A 1056 -7.61 48.92 10.92
N ALA A 1057 -8.54 49.73 10.40
CA ALA A 1057 -9.33 50.64 11.21
C ALA A 1057 -10.25 49.90 12.21
N ASP A 1058 -10.91 48.82 11.78
CA ASP A 1058 -11.74 47.98 12.66
C ASP A 1058 -10.90 47.28 13.75
N GLU A 1059 -9.74 46.74 13.38
CA GLU A 1059 -8.81 46.09 14.31
C GLU A 1059 -8.38 47.05 15.42
N TYR A 1060 -7.88 48.23 15.05
CA TYR A 1060 -7.43 49.22 16.03
C TYR A 1060 -8.58 49.85 16.82
N LEU A 1061 -9.79 49.93 16.26
CA LEU A 1061 -10.99 50.34 17.00
C LEU A 1061 -11.32 49.36 18.12
N ARG A 1062 -11.37 48.06 17.81
CA ARG A 1062 -11.61 47.00 18.80
C ARG A 1062 -10.49 46.93 19.82
N LEU A 1063 -9.24 47.03 19.37
CA LEU A 1063 -8.06 46.99 20.24
C LEU A 1063 -8.09 48.14 21.26
N ALA A 1064 -8.37 49.38 20.81
CA ALA A 1064 -8.50 50.53 21.69
C ALA A 1064 -9.65 50.36 22.70
N TYR A 1065 -10.80 49.87 22.25
CA TYR A 1065 -11.97 49.64 23.10
C TYR A 1065 -11.69 48.59 24.19
N HIS A 1066 -11.11 47.44 23.81
CA HIS A 1066 -10.74 46.41 24.75
C HIS A 1066 -9.62 46.85 25.70
N GLY A 1067 -8.66 47.64 25.20
CA GLY A 1067 -7.59 48.21 26.01
C GLY A 1067 -8.11 49.13 27.12
N LEU A 1068 -9.11 49.97 26.82
CA LEU A 1068 -9.79 50.80 27.81
C LEU A 1068 -10.66 49.99 28.77
N ARG A 1069 -11.46 49.03 28.28
CA ARG A 1069 -12.27 48.15 29.14
C ARG A 1069 -11.45 47.26 30.08
N ALA A 1070 -10.23 46.90 29.70
CA ALA A 1070 -9.31 46.17 30.56
C ALA A 1070 -8.83 47.01 31.75
N LYS A 1071 -8.70 48.33 31.56
CA LYS A 1071 -8.34 49.29 32.62
C LYS A 1071 -9.55 49.70 33.46
N ASP A 1072 -10.68 49.97 32.82
CA ASP A 1072 -11.95 50.31 33.47
C ASP A 1072 -13.08 49.42 32.93
N LYS A 1073 -13.49 48.44 33.73
CA LYS A 1073 -14.55 47.49 33.36
C LYS A 1073 -15.92 48.16 33.20
N SER A 1074 -16.12 49.35 33.76
CA SER A 1074 -17.37 50.11 33.68
C SER A 1074 -17.49 50.94 32.39
N PHE A 1075 -16.38 51.14 31.67
CA PHE A 1075 -16.36 51.82 30.39
C PHE A 1075 -17.20 51.07 29.35
N ASN A 1076 -18.13 51.78 28.73
CA ASN A 1076 -18.90 51.33 27.59
C ASN A 1076 -19.17 52.53 26.69
N ALA A 1077 -18.89 52.36 25.40
CA ALA A 1077 -19.14 53.32 24.34
C ALA A 1077 -19.69 52.58 23.12
N THR A 1078 -20.68 53.18 22.48
CA THR A 1078 -21.27 52.68 21.24
C THR A 1078 -20.31 52.95 20.09
N MET A 1079 -19.84 51.87 19.46
CA MET A 1079 -18.95 51.95 18.31
C MET A 1079 -19.78 51.86 17.04
N LYS A 1080 -19.69 52.87 16.18
CA LYS A 1080 -20.32 52.86 14.85
C LYS A 1080 -19.23 52.81 13.78
N THR A 1081 -19.37 51.91 12.82
CA THR A 1081 -18.45 51.82 11.69
C THR A 1081 -19.20 52.04 10.39
N ASP A 1082 -18.61 52.82 9.49
CA ASP A 1082 -19.12 53.05 8.14
C ASP A 1082 -17.94 52.95 7.17
N PHE A 1083 -17.66 51.73 6.74
CA PHE A 1083 -16.51 51.42 5.89
C PHE A 1083 -16.92 51.28 4.44
N ASP A 1084 -16.36 52.14 3.59
CA ASP A 1084 -16.55 52.07 2.14
C ASP A 1084 -15.79 50.86 1.57
N GLY A 1085 -16.55 49.84 1.14
CA GLY A 1085 -16.00 48.61 0.55
C GLY A 1085 -15.23 48.83 -0.76
N THR A 1086 -15.31 50.01 -1.38
CA THR A 1086 -14.60 50.33 -2.64
C THR A 1086 -13.17 50.85 -2.42
N VAL A 1087 -12.75 51.07 -1.17
CA VAL A 1087 -11.41 51.56 -0.82
C VAL A 1087 -10.31 50.57 -1.20
N GLY A 1088 -10.55 49.27 -1.05
CA GLY A 1088 -9.56 48.23 -1.34
C GLY A 1088 -8.30 48.33 -0.48
N LYS A 1089 -7.17 47.82 -1.00
CA LYS A 1089 -5.85 47.91 -0.35
C LYS A 1089 -5.06 49.10 -0.87
N ILE A 1090 -4.37 49.83 0.01
CA ILE A 1090 -3.48 50.96 -0.35
C ILE A 1090 -2.08 50.77 0.21
N ASN A 1091 -1.07 51.30 -0.49
CA ASN A 1091 0.33 51.23 -0.08
C ASN A 1091 0.64 52.25 1.02
N VAL A 1092 0.75 51.78 2.25
CA VAL A 1092 1.10 52.58 3.44
C VAL A 1092 2.10 51.83 4.30
N ILE A 1093 2.72 52.48 5.28
CA ILE A 1093 3.43 51.75 6.35
C ILE A 1093 2.38 51.40 7.43
N PRO A 1094 1.85 50.16 7.49
CA PRO A 1094 0.72 49.84 8.37
C PRO A 1094 1.02 50.05 9.85
N GLN A 1095 2.28 49.93 10.28
CA GLN A 1095 2.69 50.23 11.66
C GLN A 1095 2.50 51.72 11.98
N ASP A 1096 2.87 52.61 11.07
CA ASP A 1096 2.75 54.05 11.27
C ASP A 1096 1.29 54.49 11.19
N ILE A 1097 0.53 54.03 10.18
CA ILE A 1097 -0.91 54.33 10.07
C ILE A 1097 -1.70 53.72 11.23
N GLY A 1098 -1.37 52.49 11.66
CA GLY A 1098 -1.97 51.86 12.83
C GLY A 1098 -1.75 52.66 14.11
N ARG A 1099 -0.54 53.21 14.31
CA ARG A 1099 -0.24 54.12 15.44
C ARG A 1099 -1.10 55.39 15.39
N VAL A 1100 -1.28 55.98 14.21
CA VAL A 1100 -2.14 57.16 14.05
C VAL A 1100 -3.60 56.84 14.40
N ILE A 1101 -4.15 55.76 13.84
CA ILE A 1101 -5.53 55.34 14.08
C ILE A 1101 -5.73 55.03 15.58
N LEU A 1102 -4.82 54.28 16.20
CA LEU A 1102 -4.87 53.97 17.62
C LEU A 1102 -4.85 55.23 18.49
N ASN A 1103 -3.96 56.18 18.19
CA ASN A 1103 -3.88 57.46 18.93
C ASN A 1103 -5.17 58.26 18.82
N LEU A 1104 -5.77 58.32 17.64
CA LEU A 1104 -7.04 59.03 17.42
C LEU A 1104 -8.19 58.38 18.17
N ILE A 1105 -8.34 57.05 18.05
CA ILE A 1105 -9.43 56.32 18.70
C ILE A 1105 -9.30 56.35 20.22
N THR A 1106 -8.08 56.23 20.76
CA THR A 1106 -7.87 56.33 22.21
C THR A 1106 -8.16 57.74 22.74
N ASN A 1107 -7.88 58.78 21.97
CA ASN A 1107 -8.30 60.15 22.30
C ASN A 1107 -9.82 60.33 22.22
N ALA A 1108 -10.47 59.78 21.20
CA ALA A 1108 -11.92 59.78 21.04
C ALA A 1108 -12.61 59.08 22.22
N PHE A 1109 -12.16 57.87 22.60
CA PHE A 1109 -12.72 57.16 23.74
C PHE A 1109 -12.51 57.88 25.07
N TYR A 1110 -11.35 58.50 25.27
CA TYR A 1110 -11.11 59.33 26.45
C TYR A 1110 -12.10 60.51 26.51
N ALA A 1111 -12.31 61.21 25.39
CA ALA A 1111 -13.21 62.36 25.35
C ALA A 1111 -14.67 62.00 25.66
N VAL A 1112 -15.16 60.87 25.15
CA VAL A 1112 -16.54 60.42 25.43
C VAL A 1112 -16.68 59.86 26.85
N ASP A 1113 -15.64 59.23 27.40
CA ASP A 1113 -15.64 58.75 28.78
C ASP A 1113 -15.69 59.91 29.77
N GLU A 1114 -14.85 60.93 29.58
CA GLU A 1114 -14.85 62.12 30.41
C GLU A 1114 -16.19 62.85 30.38
N LYS A 1115 -16.80 63.00 29.19
CA LYS A 1115 -18.13 63.61 29.07
C LYS A 1115 -19.22 62.80 29.77
N LYS A 1116 -19.12 61.47 29.79
CA LYS A 1116 -20.03 60.60 30.54
C LYS A 1116 -19.93 60.84 32.05
N LYS A 1117 -18.70 60.97 32.56
CA LYS A 1117 -18.44 61.25 33.98
C LYS A 1117 -19.00 62.59 34.44
N SER A 1118 -19.19 63.54 33.52
CA SER A 1118 -19.86 64.82 33.80
C SER A 1118 -21.36 64.69 34.12
N GLY A 1119 -21.96 63.49 34.02
CA GLY A 1119 -23.29 63.20 34.57
C GLY A 1119 -24.48 63.67 33.72
N ILE A 1120 -24.30 63.88 32.42
CA ILE A 1120 -25.37 64.29 31.51
C ILE A 1120 -26.37 63.14 31.35
N GLU A 1121 -27.59 63.33 31.85
CA GLU A 1121 -28.66 62.34 31.80
C GLU A 1121 -29.09 62.05 30.36
N GLY A 1122 -29.09 60.77 29.95
CA GLY A 1122 -29.39 60.36 28.57
C GLY A 1122 -28.23 60.44 27.57
N TYR A 1123 -27.01 60.78 28.00
CA TYR A 1123 -25.83 60.78 27.12
C TYR A 1123 -25.29 59.35 26.87
N GLU A 1124 -25.22 58.95 25.60
CA GLU A 1124 -24.62 57.69 25.16
C GLU A 1124 -23.24 57.96 24.51
N PRO A 1125 -22.13 57.58 25.17
CA PRO A 1125 -20.78 57.74 24.62
C PRO A 1125 -20.68 57.02 23.27
N THR A 1126 -20.35 57.73 22.19
CA THR A 1126 -20.32 57.17 20.84
C THR A 1126 -19.04 57.59 20.13
N VAL A 1127 -18.32 56.59 19.58
CA VAL A 1127 -17.19 56.81 18.68
C VAL A 1127 -17.53 56.18 17.34
N SER A 1128 -17.37 56.95 16.27
CA SER A 1128 -17.63 56.53 14.89
C SER A 1128 -16.33 56.55 14.09
N VAL A 1129 -16.07 55.46 13.38
CA VAL A 1129 -14.93 55.36 12.45
C VAL A 1129 -15.48 55.10 11.05
N SER A 1130 -15.07 55.92 10.09
CA SER A 1130 -15.49 55.74 8.70
C SER A 1130 -14.32 55.84 7.74
N THR A 1131 -14.48 55.17 6.61
CA THR A 1131 -13.53 55.26 5.49
C THR A 1131 -14.31 55.59 4.23
N LYS A 1132 -13.72 56.40 3.35
CA LYS A 1132 -14.34 56.79 2.10
C LYS A 1132 -13.30 56.98 1.01
N LEU A 1133 -13.61 56.48 -0.19
CA LEU A 1133 -12.84 56.80 -1.37
C LEU A 1133 -13.18 58.22 -1.87
N VAL A 1134 -12.17 59.07 -2.06
CA VAL A 1134 -12.33 60.47 -2.49
C VAL A 1134 -11.65 60.69 -3.84
N ILE A 1135 -12.44 61.14 -4.84
CA ILE A 1135 -11.96 61.45 -6.20
C ILE A 1135 -12.59 62.77 -6.68
N PRO A 1136 -11.79 63.82 -7.01
CA PRO A 1136 -10.36 63.97 -6.72
C PRO A 1136 -10.12 64.46 -5.28
N LEU A 1137 -9.00 64.05 -4.68
CA LEU A 1137 -8.37 64.73 -3.55
C LEU A 1137 -7.80 66.09 -4.02
N SER A 1138 -7.44 66.98 -3.10
CA SER A 1138 -6.72 68.22 -3.43
C SER A 1138 -5.44 67.89 -4.22
N GLY A 1139 -5.34 68.37 -5.47
CA GLY A 1139 -4.25 68.02 -6.39
C GLY A 1139 -4.61 67.04 -7.51
N GLY A 1140 -5.87 66.59 -7.62
CA GLY A 1140 -6.36 65.81 -8.77
C GLY A 1140 -6.22 64.28 -8.65
N LEU A 1141 -5.62 63.78 -7.57
CA LEU A 1141 -5.36 62.35 -7.34
C LEU A 1141 -6.52 61.64 -6.64
N ARG A 1142 -6.64 60.32 -6.82
CA ARG A 1142 -7.54 59.47 -6.02
C ARG A 1142 -6.96 59.29 -4.61
N GLY A 1143 -7.79 59.33 -3.59
CA GLY A 1143 -7.36 59.24 -2.18
C GLY A 1143 -8.31 58.43 -1.30
N VAL A 1144 -7.82 58.02 -0.12
CA VAL A 1144 -8.65 57.45 0.96
C VAL A 1144 -8.76 58.48 2.07
N GLN A 1145 -9.99 58.71 2.52
CA GLN A 1145 -10.26 59.46 3.74
C GLN A 1145 -10.59 58.49 4.88
N ILE A 1146 -9.94 58.68 6.03
CA ILE A 1146 -10.24 57.99 7.29
C ILE A 1146 -10.75 59.06 8.26
N SER A 1147 -11.93 58.87 8.84
CA SER A 1147 -12.49 59.77 9.84
C SER A 1147 -12.69 59.05 11.17
N VAL A 1148 -12.24 59.68 12.27
CA VAL A 1148 -12.52 59.25 13.65
C VAL A 1148 -13.29 60.37 14.32
N LYS A 1149 -14.57 60.10 14.61
CA LYS A 1149 -15.50 61.04 15.20
C LYS A 1149 -15.93 60.59 16.60
N ASP A 1150 -15.95 61.52 17.53
CA ASP A 1150 -16.50 61.34 18.86
C ASP A 1150 -17.64 62.33 19.12
N ASN A 1151 -18.55 61.95 20.03
CA ASN A 1151 -19.55 62.87 20.58
C ASN A 1151 -19.13 63.40 21.96
N GLY A 1152 -17.82 63.55 22.19
CA GLY A 1152 -17.20 63.99 23.43
C GLY A 1152 -17.38 65.49 23.70
N SER A 1153 -16.53 66.07 24.52
CA SER A 1153 -16.63 67.49 24.91
C SER A 1153 -16.21 68.48 23.83
N GLY A 1154 -15.68 68.00 22.70
CA GLY A 1154 -15.12 68.88 21.66
C GLY A 1154 -13.85 69.60 22.14
N ILE A 1155 -13.23 70.35 21.23
CA ILE A 1155 -12.01 71.11 21.49
C ILE A 1155 -12.35 72.61 21.38
N PRO A 1156 -12.07 73.41 22.41
CA PRO A 1156 -12.28 74.87 22.35
C PRO A 1156 -11.42 75.52 21.26
N ASP A 1157 -11.97 76.50 20.56
CA ASP A 1157 -11.25 77.21 19.48
C ASP A 1157 -9.93 77.83 19.97
N SER A 1158 -9.86 78.24 21.25
CA SER A 1158 -8.67 78.85 21.86
C SER A 1158 -7.44 77.92 21.94
N VAL A 1159 -7.65 76.60 21.86
CA VAL A 1159 -6.57 75.60 21.94
C VAL A 1159 -6.46 74.75 20.68
N LYS A 1160 -7.38 74.92 19.72
CA LYS A 1160 -7.47 74.13 18.49
C LYS A 1160 -6.17 74.11 17.70
N ASP A 1161 -5.47 75.24 17.58
CA ASP A 1161 -4.18 75.32 16.87
C ASP A 1161 -3.01 74.74 17.69
N LYS A 1162 -3.17 74.61 19.00
CA LYS A 1162 -2.13 74.11 19.92
C LYS A 1162 -2.14 72.60 20.05
N ILE A 1163 -3.22 71.91 19.68
CA ILE A 1163 -3.34 70.45 19.89
C ILE A 1163 -2.32 69.62 19.11
N PHE A 1164 -1.73 70.19 18.05
CA PHE A 1164 -0.67 69.56 17.26
C PHE A 1164 0.73 69.93 17.75
N GLN A 1165 0.86 70.84 18.73
CA GLN A 1165 2.15 71.17 19.34
C GLN A 1165 2.62 70.01 20.24
N PRO A 1166 3.90 69.61 20.16
CA PRO A 1166 4.45 68.59 21.05
C PRO A 1166 4.24 68.94 22.54
N PHE A 1167 3.96 67.93 23.36
CA PHE A 1167 3.71 68.04 24.80
C PHE A 1167 2.43 68.79 25.22
N PHE A 1168 1.68 69.37 24.28
CA PHE A 1168 0.38 69.96 24.61
C PHE A 1168 -0.64 68.86 24.96
N THR A 1169 -1.18 68.92 26.17
CA THR A 1169 -2.26 68.02 26.61
C THR A 1169 -3.22 68.74 27.54
N THR A 1170 -4.51 68.39 27.43
CA THR A 1170 -5.56 68.83 28.36
C THR A 1170 -5.89 67.75 29.41
N LYS A 1171 -5.25 66.58 29.33
CA LYS A 1171 -5.42 65.49 30.30
C LYS A 1171 -4.67 65.82 31.60
N PRO A 1172 -5.10 65.29 32.76
CA PRO A 1172 -4.40 65.47 34.04
C PRO A 1172 -2.93 65.05 33.98
N THR A 1173 -2.11 65.68 34.84
CA THR A 1173 -0.66 65.48 34.88
C THR A 1173 -0.31 64.00 35.09
N GLY A 1174 0.44 63.41 34.16
CA GLY A 1174 0.85 62.00 34.20
C GLY A 1174 -0.01 61.04 33.36
N GLU A 1175 -1.16 61.48 32.86
CA GLU A 1175 -2.05 60.65 32.02
C GLU A 1175 -1.89 60.88 30.51
N GLY A 1176 -1.46 62.08 30.11
CA GLY A 1176 -1.20 62.45 28.72
C GLY A 1176 0.23 62.92 28.52
N THR A 1177 0.90 62.39 27.49
CA THR A 1177 2.25 62.83 27.10
C THR A 1177 2.23 64.05 26.19
N GLY A 1178 1.08 64.38 25.60
CA GLY A 1178 0.93 65.46 24.61
C GLY A 1178 1.66 65.22 23.28
N LEU A 1179 2.19 64.01 23.04
CA LEU A 1179 2.94 63.67 21.83
C LEU A 1179 2.12 62.94 20.76
N GLY A 1180 0.93 62.44 21.11
CA GLY A 1180 0.15 61.57 20.23
C GLY A 1180 -0.32 62.27 18.95
N LEU A 1181 -0.85 63.49 19.05
CA LEU A 1181 -1.36 64.23 17.88
C LEU A 1181 -0.24 64.87 17.06
N SER A 1182 0.83 65.36 17.69
CA SER A 1182 1.99 65.92 16.99
C SER A 1182 2.70 64.84 16.16
N LEU A 1183 2.90 63.65 16.73
CA LEU A 1183 3.46 62.50 16.02
C LEU A 1183 2.53 62.04 14.88
N SER A 1184 1.23 61.98 15.12
CA SER A 1184 0.27 61.64 14.07
C SER A 1184 0.34 62.63 12.89
N PHE A 1185 0.51 63.92 13.17
CA PHE A 1185 0.70 64.96 12.16
C PHE A 1185 1.97 64.77 11.32
N GLU A 1186 3.09 64.44 11.96
CA GLU A 1186 4.34 64.14 11.25
C GLU A 1186 4.22 62.88 10.39
N ILE A 1187 3.62 61.80 10.91
CA ILE A 1187 3.44 60.55 10.17
C ILE A 1187 2.58 60.78 8.91
N ILE A 1188 1.48 61.52 9.01
CA ILE A 1188 0.59 61.77 7.88
C ILE A 1188 1.27 62.66 6.83
N ASN A 1189 2.01 63.69 7.24
CA ASN A 1189 2.78 64.53 6.31
C ASN A 1189 3.90 63.73 5.62
N ALA A 1190 4.57 62.82 6.33
CA ALA A 1190 5.57 61.92 5.74
C ALA A 1190 4.97 60.94 4.72
N HIS A 1191 3.69 60.59 4.86
CA HIS A 1191 2.94 59.81 3.88
C HIS A 1191 2.37 60.65 2.73
N GLY A 1192 2.64 61.96 2.69
CA GLY A 1192 2.11 62.89 1.68
C GLY A 1192 0.61 63.17 1.84
N GLY A 1193 0.04 62.88 3.01
CA GLY A 1193 -1.37 63.06 3.32
C GLY A 1193 -1.70 64.38 4.01
N ALA A 1194 -2.99 64.65 4.22
CA ALA A 1194 -3.47 65.80 4.97
C ALA A 1194 -4.18 65.36 6.26
N PHE A 1195 -3.99 66.11 7.33
CA PHE A 1195 -4.63 65.86 8.63
C PHE A 1195 -5.43 67.08 9.07
N LYS A 1196 -6.73 66.90 9.28
CA LYS A 1196 -7.70 67.96 9.63
C LYS A 1196 -8.47 67.59 10.88
N VAL A 1197 -8.96 68.61 11.58
CA VAL A 1197 -9.85 68.47 12.73
C VAL A 1197 -11.06 69.39 12.56
N GLU A 1198 -12.24 68.80 12.63
CA GLU A 1198 -13.52 69.47 12.70
C GLU A 1198 -14.07 69.25 14.11
N THR A 1199 -14.27 70.31 14.87
CA THR A 1199 -14.62 70.18 16.29
C THR A 1199 -15.47 71.36 16.70
N LYS A 1200 -16.40 71.11 17.63
CA LYS A 1200 -17.23 72.12 18.24
C LYS A 1200 -17.34 71.83 19.73
N GLU A 1201 -16.97 72.81 20.55
CA GLU A 1201 -17.00 72.71 21.99
C GLU A 1201 -18.41 72.32 22.48
N GLY A 1202 -18.47 71.33 23.36
CA GLY A 1202 -19.69 70.72 23.89
C GLY A 1202 -20.33 69.63 23.00
N GLU A 1203 -19.99 69.54 21.71
CA GLU A 1203 -20.66 68.63 20.76
C GLU A 1203 -19.81 67.41 20.38
N GLY A 1204 -18.50 67.57 20.20
CA GLY A 1204 -17.56 66.49 19.86
C GLY A 1204 -16.48 66.91 18.87
N SER A 1205 -15.60 65.97 18.51
CA SER A 1205 -14.54 66.20 17.53
C SER A 1205 -14.53 65.13 16.44
N GLU A 1206 -14.10 65.51 15.25
CA GLU A 1206 -13.90 64.66 14.09
C GLU A 1206 -12.52 64.92 13.51
N PHE A 1207 -11.65 63.90 13.61
CA PHE A 1207 -10.31 63.91 13.06
C PHE A 1207 -10.31 63.20 11.71
N ILE A 1208 -9.90 63.93 10.67
CA ILE A 1208 -9.98 63.51 9.27
C ILE A 1208 -8.57 63.39 8.71
N ILE A 1209 -8.21 62.19 8.27
CA ILE A 1209 -6.95 61.89 7.61
C ILE A 1209 -7.24 61.61 6.14
N GLN A 1210 -6.44 62.20 5.24
CA GLN A 1210 -6.53 61.97 3.81
C GLN A 1210 -5.19 61.45 3.29
N LEU A 1211 -5.19 60.27 2.67
CA LEU A 1211 -3.99 59.62 2.12
C LEU A 1211 -4.12 59.51 0.60
N PRO A 1212 -3.10 59.92 -0.18
CA PRO A 1212 -3.10 59.72 -1.63
C PRO A 1212 -2.95 58.23 -1.98
N ILE A 1213 -3.65 57.79 -3.03
CA ILE A 1213 -3.47 56.47 -3.64
C ILE A 1213 -2.77 56.68 -4.98
N ASP A 1214 -1.66 55.97 -5.21
CA ASP A 1214 -1.03 55.92 -6.52
C ASP A 1214 -1.98 55.25 -7.52
N ALA A 1215 -2.14 55.81 -8.72
CA ALA A 1215 -2.98 55.20 -9.76
C ALA A 1215 -2.46 53.79 -10.07
N ILE A 1216 -3.33 52.78 -9.93
CA ILE A 1216 -3.07 51.40 -10.39
C ILE A 1216 -3.15 51.35 -11.92
#